data_AF-A0A927T402-F1
#
_entry.id   AF-A0A927T402-F1
#
_cell.length_a   1.000
_cell.length_b   1.000
_cell.length_c   1.000
_cell.angle_alpha   90.00
_cell.angle_beta   90.00
_cell.angle_gamma   90.00
#
_symmetry.space_group_name_H-M   'P 1'
#
loop_
_entity.id
_entity.type
_entity.pdbx_description
1 polymer ?
#
loop_
_entity_poly.entity_id
_entity_poly.type
_entity_poly.pdbx_seq_one_letter_code
_entity_poly.pdbx_strand_id
1 'polypeptide(L)'
;MSNYLLLSYPLTIVIVLFAGCSIRKKGEYYDEAWSMTQSNALKAVAALMIILHHMVQSITRYGEIKKGPITIWNSFGILFTSIFFFFSGFGLYKSYKTKENYLEGFLAKRLPRIILPFLVTNIIYMVTLSVDRISEVRHIFTSIFGFTLINTNAWFIVELIILYVVFYLCFKKYKTESRAFAKLLIFTFFFIIMCLLLGHDNTSINGHWFMGEWWYNTTLIFMMGMYFARFEEKIKGFMRRFFPILLPLSIVLLVGWFILEENVIGTFGYYQEWKYHPGYLEKALSLVTQIILCVLFMLVILLLNMKVHFKNKALKFLGRISLEVYLIHDVFRWMLFRGVDGDMPDAEYMILTYAASIVCAWLLSFADNFVLNYYNSYSDYFLSFKKPRFNDETTFEAREKAYRIWDIIQGFKYVYVVAFAAMLFFEGVVVYKYIYNNTALVSEEKSFLESAKVGDTVEFGRIIQDYSLDKEEPISWKVYDVQDGHMLLVSEKVLYDYSYHEYHNDTSWKDSKLCRMLNHDFYSSAFSKEERKMLCGKKSEDNPDWNITDKNAFSYFINKTGDYDYEDIRVKTELVFVLSKAEVEKYMPSSEDRIATATKAVQAQGIGDSDKRAPWWLTDMGSGELKAMYVDAKGNINTDGKTVNNSGMGVRPAIWIKTE
;
A
#
# COMPACT_ATOMS: atom_id res chain seq x y z
N MET A 1 -33.67 1.11 6.86
CA MET A 1 -34.04 1.92 5.68
C MET A 1 -32.95 2.94 5.35
N SER A 2 -32.55 3.78 6.31
CA SER A 2 -31.39 4.71 6.27
C SER A 2 -30.24 4.32 5.34
N ASN A 3 -29.59 3.17 5.55
CA ASN A 3 -28.37 2.79 4.81
C ASN A 3 -28.57 2.69 3.28
N TYR A 4 -29.79 2.43 2.80
CA TYR A 4 -30.10 2.42 1.37
C TYR A 4 -30.24 3.83 0.77
N LEU A 5 -30.57 4.84 1.58
CA LEU A 5 -30.60 6.24 1.15
C LEU A 5 -29.21 6.72 0.70
N LEU A 6 -28.14 6.15 1.26
CA LEU A 6 -26.76 6.49 0.91
C LEU A 6 -26.43 6.15 -0.56
N LEU A 7 -27.12 5.18 -1.18
CA LEU A 7 -26.98 4.89 -2.62
C LEU A 7 -27.47 6.04 -3.52
N SER A 8 -28.22 7.01 -2.98
CA SER A 8 -28.58 8.21 -3.74
C SER A 8 -27.36 9.06 -4.13
N TYR A 9 -26.25 9.02 -3.38
CA TYR A 9 -25.03 9.77 -3.70
C TYR A 9 -24.36 9.30 -5.01
N PRO A 10 -23.89 8.04 -5.15
CA PRO A 10 -23.35 7.55 -6.42
C PRO A 10 -24.36 7.65 -7.56
N LEU A 11 -25.64 7.36 -7.31
CA LEU A 11 -26.68 7.49 -8.33
C LEU A 11 -26.85 8.93 -8.81
N THR A 12 -26.82 9.93 -7.92
CA THR A 12 -26.88 11.36 -8.27
C THR A 12 -25.67 11.78 -9.10
N ILE A 13 -24.47 11.31 -8.76
CA ILE A 13 -23.25 11.63 -9.53
C ILE A 13 -23.33 11.02 -10.94
N VAL A 14 -23.85 9.80 -11.08
CA VAL A 14 -24.10 9.16 -12.39
C VAL A 14 -25.20 9.91 -13.16
N ILE A 15 -26.28 10.35 -12.50
CA ILE A 15 -27.31 11.20 -13.12
C ILE A 15 -26.69 12.51 -13.62
N VAL A 16 -25.82 13.16 -12.85
CA VAL A 16 -25.10 14.40 -13.25
C VAL A 16 -24.14 14.14 -14.42
N LEU A 17 -23.55 12.95 -14.54
CA LEU A 17 -22.75 12.56 -15.72
C LEU A 17 -23.61 12.50 -16.99
N PHE A 18 -24.72 11.77 -16.95
CA PHE A 18 -25.57 11.52 -18.13
C PHE A 18 -26.64 12.61 -18.40
N ALA A 19 -26.89 13.51 -17.46
CA ALA A 19 -27.81 14.63 -17.63
C ALA A 19 -27.46 15.47 -18.87
N GLY A 20 -28.40 15.59 -19.81
CA GLY A 20 -28.20 16.32 -21.06
C GLY A 20 -27.09 15.77 -21.97
N CYS A 21 -26.70 14.49 -21.81
CA CYS A 21 -25.79 13.85 -22.75
C CYS A 21 -26.46 13.62 -24.12
N SER A 22 -25.66 13.53 -25.17
CA SER A 22 -26.14 13.15 -26.50
C SER A 22 -25.54 11.80 -26.92
N ILE A 23 -26.40 10.86 -27.31
CA ILE A 23 -26.02 9.48 -27.62
C ILE A 23 -26.10 9.23 -29.14
N ARG A 24 -25.08 8.58 -29.71
CA ARG A 24 -25.04 8.18 -31.13
C ARG A 24 -25.82 6.90 -31.40
N LYS A 25 -26.45 6.82 -32.58
CA LYS A 25 -27.20 5.65 -33.05
C LYS A 25 -26.29 4.42 -33.27
N LYS A 26 -26.89 3.27 -33.59
CA LYS A 26 -26.16 2.09 -34.07
C LYS A 26 -25.34 2.47 -35.32
N GLY A 27 -24.10 1.99 -35.42
CA GLY A 27 -23.16 2.36 -36.50
C GLY A 27 -22.45 3.72 -36.35
N GLU A 28 -23.11 4.76 -35.82
CA GLU A 28 -22.49 6.10 -35.65
C GLU A 28 -21.56 6.20 -34.42
N TYR A 29 -20.54 7.05 -34.46
CA TYR A 29 -19.65 7.34 -33.33
C TYR A 29 -19.27 8.83 -33.31
N TYR A 30 -18.76 9.33 -32.18
CA TYR A 30 -18.11 10.66 -32.13
C TYR A 30 -16.63 10.57 -32.54
N ASP A 31 -16.17 11.53 -33.33
CA ASP A 31 -14.74 11.76 -33.62
C ASP A 31 -14.06 12.59 -32.52
N GLU A 32 -14.82 13.47 -31.88
CA GLU A 32 -14.46 14.27 -30.70
C GLU A 32 -14.41 13.47 -29.38
N ALA A 33 -14.59 12.14 -29.44
CA ALA A 33 -14.40 11.26 -28.28
C ALA A 33 -13.00 11.49 -27.68
N TRP A 34 -12.92 11.48 -26.35
CA TRP A 34 -11.68 11.68 -25.59
C TRP A 34 -11.05 13.08 -25.73
N SER A 35 -11.74 14.04 -26.36
CA SER A 35 -11.34 15.45 -26.42
C SER A 35 -11.19 16.10 -25.03
N MET A 36 -10.55 17.28 -24.97
CA MET A 36 -10.33 17.98 -23.70
C MET A 36 -11.65 18.31 -22.97
N THR A 37 -12.74 18.57 -23.70
CA THR A 37 -14.07 18.78 -23.11
C THR A 37 -14.62 17.50 -22.47
N GLN A 38 -14.52 16.35 -23.15
CA GLN A 38 -15.03 15.07 -22.65
C GLN A 38 -14.18 14.54 -21.48
N SER A 39 -12.86 14.63 -21.59
CA SER A 39 -11.94 14.21 -20.53
C SER A 39 -12.02 15.08 -19.27
N ASN A 40 -12.25 16.40 -19.39
CA ASN A 40 -12.52 17.24 -18.21
C ASN A 40 -13.87 16.92 -17.55
N ALA A 41 -14.91 16.55 -18.32
CA ALA A 41 -16.18 16.08 -17.77
C ALA A 41 -16.03 14.73 -17.01
N LEU A 42 -15.22 13.81 -17.54
CA LEU A 42 -14.87 12.56 -16.84
C LEU A 42 -14.05 12.81 -15.57
N LYS A 43 -13.09 13.74 -15.60
CA LYS A 43 -12.33 14.16 -14.40
C LYS A 43 -13.20 14.84 -13.33
N ALA A 44 -14.23 15.59 -13.73
CA ALA A 44 -15.18 16.18 -12.78
C ALA A 44 -15.92 15.10 -11.97
N VAL A 45 -16.36 14.03 -12.63
CA VAL A 45 -17.00 12.89 -11.97
C VAL A 45 -16.01 12.05 -11.18
N ALA A 46 -14.79 11.85 -11.70
CA ALA A 46 -13.73 11.16 -10.99
C ALA A 46 -13.41 11.84 -9.65
N ALA A 47 -13.31 13.18 -9.61
CA ALA A 47 -13.16 13.93 -8.36
C ALA A 47 -14.30 13.64 -7.37
N LEU A 48 -15.57 13.76 -7.81
CA LEU A 48 -16.72 13.51 -6.93
C LEU A 48 -16.78 12.07 -6.40
N MET A 49 -16.40 11.08 -7.22
CA MET A 49 -16.41 9.67 -6.82
C MET A 49 -15.21 9.29 -5.94
N ILE A 50 -14.09 10.01 -6.00
CA ILE A 50 -12.99 9.89 -5.02
C ILE A 50 -13.44 10.42 -3.66
N ILE A 51 -14.14 11.57 -3.61
CA ILE A 51 -14.75 12.08 -2.37
C ILE A 51 -15.73 11.04 -1.80
N LEU A 52 -16.56 10.41 -2.66
CA LEU A 52 -17.48 9.35 -2.24
C LEU A 52 -16.73 8.19 -1.55
N HIS A 53 -15.67 7.70 -2.18
CA HIS A 53 -14.81 6.62 -1.69
C HIS A 53 -14.21 6.95 -0.30
N HIS A 54 -13.60 8.11 -0.12
CA HIS A 54 -13.02 8.50 1.18
C HIS A 54 -14.08 8.77 2.26
N MET A 55 -15.24 9.33 1.91
CA MET A 55 -16.37 9.44 2.84
C MET A 55 -16.90 8.07 3.26
N VAL A 56 -16.99 7.11 2.32
CA VAL A 56 -17.39 5.73 2.61
C VAL A 56 -16.39 5.08 3.56
N GLN A 57 -15.08 5.14 3.27
CA GLN A 57 -14.02 4.69 4.19
C GLN A 57 -14.15 5.30 5.60
N SER A 58 -14.63 6.54 5.71
CA SER A 58 -14.87 7.19 7.01
C SER A 58 -16.08 6.59 7.76
N ILE A 59 -17.22 6.43 7.08
CA ILE A 59 -18.47 5.97 7.74
C ILE A 59 -18.54 4.45 7.91
N THR A 60 -17.80 3.67 7.12
CA THR A 60 -17.69 2.21 7.29
C THR A 60 -16.44 1.78 8.04
N ARG A 61 -15.60 2.72 8.50
CA ARG A 61 -14.27 2.47 9.08
C ARG A 61 -13.48 1.46 8.23
N TYR A 62 -13.14 1.88 7.01
CA TYR A 62 -12.48 1.12 5.94
C TYR A 62 -13.15 -0.21 5.50
N GLY A 63 -14.31 -0.56 6.08
CA GLY A 63 -15.07 -1.77 5.73
C GLY A 63 -15.51 -2.59 6.94
N GLU A 64 -14.93 -2.34 8.13
CA GLU A 64 -15.28 -2.99 9.40
C GLU A 64 -16.80 -2.91 9.67
N ILE A 65 -17.42 -1.76 9.37
CA ILE A 65 -18.83 -1.48 9.66
C ILE A 65 -19.62 -1.42 8.35
N LYS A 66 -20.35 -2.50 8.07
CA LYS A 66 -21.13 -2.69 6.82
C LYS A 66 -22.36 -1.79 6.76
N LYS A 67 -22.23 -0.59 6.18
CA LYS A 67 -23.33 0.36 5.92
C LYS A 67 -24.23 -0.06 4.73
N GLY A 68 -24.52 -1.35 4.58
CA GLY A 68 -25.30 -1.88 3.45
C GLY A 68 -24.55 -1.78 2.11
N PRO A 69 -25.25 -1.69 0.95
CA PRO A 69 -24.60 -1.81 -0.36
C PRO A 69 -23.65 -0.68 -0.73
N ILE A 70 -23.62 0.45 -0.01
CA ILE A 70 -22.61 1.50 -0.26
C ILE A 70 -21.20 1.07 0.19
N THR A 71 -21.08 0.05 1.04
CA THR A 71 -19.78 -0.45 1.56
C THR A 71 -18.81 -0.84 0.43
N ILE A 72 -19.30 -1.25 -0.74
CA ILE A 72 -18.48 -1.61 -1.91
C ILE A 72 -17.64 -0.42 -2.44
N TRP A 73 -17.99 0.84 -2.13
CA TRP A 73 -17.21 2.01 -2.54
C TRP A 73 -15.88 2.18 -1.78
N ASN A 74 -15.59 1.36 -0.76
CA ASN A 74 -14.28 1.33 -0.08
C ASN A 74 -13.11 1.09 -1.04
N SER A 75 -13.31 0.37 -2.15
CA SER A 75 -12.24 -0.01 -3.09
C SER A 75 -12.22 0.84 -4.37
N PHE A 76 -13.24 1.66 -4.60
CA PHE A 76 -13.47 2.31 -5.92
C PHE A 76 -12.51 3.46 -6.25
N GLY A 77 -11.75 4.00 -5.29
CA GLY A 77 -10.88 5.17 -5.49
C GLY A 77 -9.87 4.98 -6.63
N ILE A 78 -9.28 3.79 -6.73
CA ILE A 78 -8.28 3.46 -7.75
C ILE A 78 -8.80 3.63 -9.18
N LEU A 79 -10.06 3.23 -9.43
CA LEU A 79 -10.72 3.34 -10.74
C LEU A 79 -10.79 4.79 -11.20
N PHE A 80 -11.17 5.69 -10.30
CA PHE A 80 -11.32 7.11 -10.61
C PHE A 80 -9.97 7.83 -10.71
N THR A 81 -8.97 7.43 -9.92
CA THR A 81 -7.58 7.88 -10.06
C THR A 81 -6.98 7.48 -11.42
N SER A 82 -7.34 6.30 -11.95
CA SER A 82 -6.92 5.85 -13.29
C SER A 82 -7.35 6.83 -14.41
N ILE A 83 -8.52 7.47 -14.30
CA ILE A 83 -9.00 8.52 -15.24
C ILE A 83 -8.06 9.72 -15.23
N PHE A 84 -7.60 10.14 -14.04
CA PHE A 84 -6.70 11.28 -13.90
C PHE A 84 -5.32 11.00 -14.51
N PHE A 85 -4.73 9.83 -14.25
CA PHE A 85 -3.46 9.43 -14.86
C PHE A 85 -3.57 9.25 -16.38
N PHE A 86 -4.57 8.50 -16.86
CA PHE A 86 -4.77 8.23 -18.29
C PHE A 86 -4.85 9.53 -19.09
N PHE A 87 -5.76 10.43 -18.71
CA PHE A 87 -5.93 11.69 -19.44
C PHE A 87 -4.79 12.69 -19.21
N SER A 88 -4.01 12.54 -18.14
CA SER A 88 -2.78 13.32 -17.95
C SER A 88 -1.66 12.89 -18.90
N GLY A 89 -1.49 11.59 -19.15
CA GLY A 89 -0.55 11.05 -20.13
C GLY A 89 -1.01 11.31 -21.57
N PHE A 90 -2.28 10.99 -21.87
CA PHE A 90 -2.90 11.22 -23.17
C PHE A 90 -2.84 12.70 -23.58
N GLY A 91 -3.31 13.61 -22.72
CA GLY A 91 -3.30 15.05 -22.99
C GLY A 91 -1.89 15.66 -23.07
N LEU A 92 -0.92 15.08 -22.35
CA LEU A 92 0.50 15.45 -22.44
C LEU A 92 1.08 15.07 -23.81
N TYR A 93 0.94 13.82 -24.24
CA TYR A 93 1.46 13.39 -25.54
C TYR A 93 0.75 14.11 -26.70
N LYS A 94 -0.59 14.26 -26.66
CA LYS A 94 -1.33 15.05 -27.66
C LYS A 94 -0.81 16.50 -27.73
N SER A 95 -0.54 17.14 -26.59
CA SER A 95 0.03 18.50 -26.55
C SER A 95 1.45 18.55 -27.14
N TYR A 96 2.31 17.57 -26.82
CA TYR A 96 3.67 17.48 -27.36
C TYR A 96 3.71 17.30 -28.89
N LYS A 97 2.69 16.65 -29.47
CA LYS A 97 2.60 16.44 -30.94
C LYS A 97 1.87 17.54 -31.70
N THR A 98 1.14 18.44 -31.03
CA THR A 98 0.29 19.47 -31.68
C THR A 98 0.67 20.91 -31.37
N LYS A 99 1.52 21.16 -30.36
CA LYS A 99 1.97 22.51 -30.01
C LYS A 99 3.42 22.69 -30.42
N GLU A 100 3.68 23.73 -31.20
CA GLU A 100 5.04 24.17 -31.52
C GLU A 100 5.82 24.49 -30.25
N ASN A 101 7.12 24.16 -30.26
CA ASN A 101 8.06 24.40 -29.17
C ASN A 101 7.54 23.98 -27.76
N TYR A 102 6.71 22.93 -27.67
CA TYR A 102 6.01 22.58 -26.42
C TYR A 102 6.92 22.33 -25.20
N LEU A 103 8.18 21.94 -25.42
CA LEU A 103 9.17 21.74 -24.34
C LEU A 103 9.79 23.07 -23.84
N GLU A 104 9.65 24.18 -24.55
CA GLU A 104 10.23 25.47 -24.18
C GLU A 104 9.45 26.13 -23.03
N GLY A 105 10.11 26.23 -21.87
CA GLY A 105 9.49 26.66 -20.62
C GLY A 105 8.48 25.66 -20.02
N PHE A 106 8.40 24.42 -20.53
CA PHE A 106 7.39 23.42 -20.17
C PHE A 106 7.11 23.30 -18.66
N LEU A 107 8.15 23.10 -17.85
CA LEU A 107 7.99 22.94 -16.40
C LEU A 107 7.39 24.20 -15.75
N ALA A 108 7.89 25.38 -16.10
CA ALA A 108 7.40 26.65 -15.57
C ALA A 108 6.01 27.05 -16.08
N LYS A 109 5.58 26.53 -17.24
CA LYS A 109 4.23 26.73 -17.80
C LYS A 109 3.20 25.74 -17.23
N ARG A 110 3.66 24.59 -16.71
CA ARG A 110 2.79 23.45 -16.34
C ARG A 110 2.76 23.12 -14.85
N LEU A 111 3.89 23.17 -14.15
CA LEU A 111 3.96 22.84 -12.72
C LEU A 111 3.24 23.85 -11.81
N PRO A 112 3.31 25.19 -12.02
CA PRO A 112 2.63 26.13 -11.13
C PRO A 112 1.12 25.94 -11.05
N ARG A 113 0.48 25.48 -12.14
CA ARG A 113 -0.97 25.15 -12.21
C ARG A 113 -1.39 23.94 -11.37
N ILE A 114 -0.44 23.32 -10.66
CA ILE A 114 -0.60 22.10 -9.88
C ILE A 114 0.01 22.31 -8.49
N ILE A 115 1.24 22.84 -8.44
CA ILE A 115 1.94 23.19 -7.20
C ILE A 115 1.20 24.31 -6.44
N LEU A 116 0.66 25.33 -7.11
CA LEU A 116 0.01 26.43 -6.40
C LEU A 116 -1.26 25.97 -5.63
N PRO A 117 -2.26 25.33 -6.26
CA PRO A 117 -3.42 24.81 -5.53
C PRO A 117 -3.00 23.89 -4.37
N PHE A 118 -2.02 23.01 -4.59
CA PHE A 118 -1.48 22.09 -3.57
C PHE A 118 -0.89 22.84 -2.36
N LEU A 119 -0.01 23.83 -2.57
CA LEU A 119 0.56 24.65 -1.50
C LEU A 119 -0.51 25.46 -0.76
N VAL A 120 -1.46 26.06 -1.50
CA VAL A 120 -2.58 26.82 -0.91
C VAL A 120 -3.45 25.89 -0.04
N THR A 121 -3.78 24.69 -0.51
CA THR A 121 -4.51 23.72 0.31
C THR A 121 -3.70 23.26 1.52
N ASN A 122 -2.40 22.96 1.39
CA ASN A 122 -1.58 22.51 2.53
C ASN A 122 -1.53 23.57 3.65
N ILE A 123 -1.49 24.86 3.30
CA ILE A 123 -1.59 25.97 4.27
C ILE A 123 -2.95 25.94 4.99
N ILE A 124 -4.04 25.66 4.28
CA ILE A 124 -5.37 25.52 4.88
C ILE A 124 -5.45 24.30 5.80
N TYR A 125 -4.98 23.12 5.37
CA TYR A 125 -4.88 21.92 6.23
C TYR A 125 -4.13 22.22 7.51
N MET A 126 -3.01 22.97 7.45
CA MET A 126 -2.30 23.36 8.65
C MET A 126 -3.13 24.28 9.55
N VAL A 127 -3.73 25.34 9.01
CA VAL A 127 -4.55 26.28 9.81
C VAL A 127 -5.76 25.59 10.45
N THR A 128 -6.34 24.56 9.81
CA THR A 128 -7.53 23.86 10.33
C THR A 128 -7.24 22.65 11.23
N LEU A 129 -6.09 21.96 11.08
CA LEU A 129 -5.84 20.67 11.76
C LEU A 129 -4.58 20.62 12.65
N SER A 130 -3.72 21.64 12.68
CA SER A 130 -2.40 21.51 13.32
C SER A 130 -2.36 21.54 14.84
N VAL A 131 -3.40 22.03 15.51
CA VAL A 131 -3.37 22.40 16.95
C VAL A 131 -2.89 21.25 17.84
N ASP A 132 -3.28 20.01 17.52
CA ASP A 132 -2.94 18.81 18.31
C ASP A 132 -1.92 17.87 17.63
N ARG A 133 -1.46 18.18 16.40
CA ARG A 133 -0.64 17.26 15.59
C ARG A 133 0.78 17.73 15.25
N ILE A 134 1.10 19.01 15.42
CA ILE A 134 2.44 19.53 15.09
C ILE A 134 3.25 19.79 16.36
N SER A 135 4.12 18.83 16.70
CA SER A 135 5.06 18.92 17.83
C SER A 135 6.31 19.75 17.55
N GLU A 136 6.76 19.86 16.29
CA GLU A 136 7.98 20.58 15.91
C GLU A 136 7.78 21.56 14.75
N VAL A 137 8.49 22.69 14.80
CA VAL A 137 8.56 23.69 13.71
C VAL A 137 9.07 23.08 12.39
N ARG A 138 9.88 22.02 12.46
CA ARG A 138 10.35 21.26 11.29
C ARG A 138 9.19 20.68 10.48
N HIS A 139 8.16 20.14 11.16
CA HIS A 139 7.00 19.53 10.50
C HIS A 139 6.12 20.58 9.80
N ILE A 140 6.03 21.81 10.31
CA ILE A 140 5.36 22.93 9.61
C ILE A 140 5.99 23.12 8.21
N PHE A 141 7.31 23.15 8.13
CA PHE A 141 8.01 23.33 6.85
C PHE A 141 7.83 22.13 5.91
N THR A 142 7.96 20.89 6.41
CA THR A 142 7.79 19.70 5.56
C THR A 142 6.33 19.52 5.10
N SER A 143 5.35 19.91 5.91
CA SER A 143 3.93 19.86 5.55
C SER A 143 3.48 20.92 4.55
N ILE A 144 3.94 22.18 4.63
CA ILE A 144 3.62 23.19 3.60
C ILE A 144 4.06 22.69 2.22
N PHE A 145 5.34 22.32 2.08
CA PHE A 145 5.92 21.94 0.79
C PHE A 145 5.57 20.50 0.37
N GLY A 146 4.83 19.77 1.21
CA GLY A 146 4.35 18.43 0.91
C GLY A 146 5.40 17.33 1.03
N PHE A 147 6.61 17.63 1.53
CA PHE A 147 7.64 16.63 1.87
C PHE A 147 7.15 15.66 2.96
N THR A 148 6.19 16.10 3.77
CA THR A 148 5.34 15.26 4.62
C THR A 148 3.90 15.55 4.26
N LEU A 149 3.13 14.56 3.80
CA LEU A 149 1.77 14.78 3.30
C LEU A 149 0.75 14.95 4.44
N ILE A 150 0.49 16.20 4.84
CA ILE A 150 -0.56 16.54 5.83
C ILE A 150 -1.97 16.14 5.34
N ASN A 151 -2.21 16.19 4.03
CA ASN A 151 -3.29 15.48 3.35
C ASN A 151 -2.68 14.26 2.65
N THR A 152 -2.80 13.09 3.26
CA THR A 152 -2.23 11.83 2.74
C THR A 152 -2.73 11.52 1.33
N ASN A 153 -4.00 11.82 1.04
CA ASN A 153 -4.62 11.56 -0.27
C ASN A 153 -3.96 12.36 -1.40
N ALA A 154 -3.21 13.42 -1.12
CA ALA A 154 -2.59 14.28 -2.13
C ALA A 154 -1.33 13.69 -2.80
N TRP A 155 -0.94 12.45 -2.46
CA TRP A 155 0.17 11.69 -3.08
C TRP A 155 0.16 11.77 -4.62
N PHE A 156 -1.02 11.68 -5.23
CA PHE A 156 -1.25 11.72 -6.67
C PHE A 156 -0.62 12.95 -7.33
N ILE A 157 -0.64 14.10 -6.64
CA ILE A 157 -0.11 15.36 -7.15
C ILE A 157 1.42 15.35 -7.18
N VAL A 158 2.06 14.77 -6.16
CA VAL A 158 3.51 14.59 -6.10
C VAL A 158 3.98 13.66 -7.23
N GLU A 159 3.32 12.50 -7.39
CA GLU A 159 3.64 11.56 -8.47
C GLU A 159 3.44 12.19 -9.86
N LEU A 160 2.35 12.93 -10.06
CA LEU A 160 2.06 13.61 -11.32
C LEU A 160 3.13 14.66 -11.68
N ILE A 161 3.66 15.37 -10.67
CA ILE A 161 4.79 16.31 -10.83
C ILE A 161 6.06 15.54 -11.23
N ILE A 162 6.37 14.42 -10.57
CA ILE A 162 7.53 13.56 -10.88
C ILE A 162 7.44 13.05 -12.32
N LEU A 163 6.30 12.46 -12.72
CA LEU A 163 6.07 11.96 -14.08
C LEU A 163 6.19 13.06 -15.14
N TYR A 164 5.77 14.30 -14.84
CA TYR A 164 5.95 15.44 -15.75
C TYR A 164 7.42 15.88 -15.86
N VAL A 165 8.18 15.86 -14.76
CA VAL A 165 9.63 16.14 -14.76
C VAL A 165 10.40 15.08 -15.54
N VAL A 166 10.13 13.78 -15.32
CA VAL A 166 10.82 12.70 -16.04
C VAL A 166 10.41 12.67 -17.51
N PHE A 167 9.14 12.94 -17.85
CA PHE A 167 8.73 13.17 -19.25
C PHE A 167 9.57 14.27 -19.89
N TYR A 168 9.73 15.43 -19.24
CA TYR A 168 10.51 16.54 -19.77
C TYR A 168 11.97 16.14 -20.02
N LEU A 169 12.60 15.46 -19.06
CA LEU A 169 13.99 15.00 -19.19
C LEU A 169 14.17 13.96 -20.31
N CYS A 170 13.22 13.04 -20.46
CA CYS A 170 13.25 12.03 -21.53
C CYS A 170 13.03 12.65 -22.92
N PHE A 171 12.00 13.47 -23.10
CA PHE A 171 11.62 14.00 -24.40
C PHE A 171 12.49 15.19 -24.85
N LYS A 172 13.17 15.90 -23.94
CA LYS A 172 14.17 16.93 -24.30
C LYS A 172 15.52 16.37 -24.77
N LYS A 173 15.97 15.23 -24.22
CA LYS A 173 17.37 14.78 -24.37
C LYS A 173 17.64 13.87 -25.58
N TYR A 174 16.61 13.27 -26.18
CA TYR A 174 16.81 12.17 -27.15
C TYR A 174 16.29 12.45 -28.56
N LYS A 175 17.15 12.21 -29.56
CA LYS A 175 16.88 12.41 -31.00
C LYS A 175 15.75 11.55 -31.57
N THR A 176 15.23 10.55 -30.86
CA THR A 176 14.15 9.67 -31.34
C THR A 176 13.09 9.38 -30.28
N GLU A 177 11.83 9.59 -30.67
CA GLU A 177 10.65 9.48 -29.80
C GLU A 177 10.54 8.12 -29.09
N SER A 178 10.78 7.01 -29.80
CA SER A 178 10.72 5.66 -29.21
C SER A 178 11.76 5.42 -28.11
N ARG A 179 12.92 6.10 -28.13
CA ARG A 179 13.91 6.03 -27.04
C ARG A 179 13.47 6.85 -25.82
N ALA A 180 12.74 7.94 -26.00
CA ALA A 180 12.15 8.71 -24.91
C ALA A 180 11.02 7.91 -24.22
N PHE A 181 10.13 7.28 -25.00
CA PHE A 181 9.12 6.34 -24.48
C PHE A 181 9.75 5.19 -23.68
N ALA A 182 10.73 4.49 -24.25
CA ALA A 182 11.37 3.36 -23.59
C ALA A 182 12.02 3.75 -22.25
N LYS A 183 12.65 4.93 -22.16
CA LYS A 183 13.27 5.42 -20.92
C LYS A 183 12.27 5.89 -19.87
N LEU A 184 11.17 6.50 -20.29
CA LEU A 184 10.07 6.84 -19.38
C LEU A 184 9.39 5.56 -18.84
N LEU A 185 9.27 4.50 -19.66
CA LEU A 185 8.77 3.19 -19.25
C LEU A 185 9.71 2.48 -18.26
N ILE A 186 11.03 2.49 -18.52
CA ILE A 186 12.04 1.96 -17.59
C ILE A 186 12.00 2.70 -16.25
N PHE A 187 11.90 4.04 -16.26
CA PHE A 187 11.69 4.81 -15.03
C PHE A 187 10.39 4.41 -14.33
N THR A 188 9.29 4.22 -15.07
CA THR A 188 7.99 3.83 -14.50
C THR A 188 8.09 2.50 -13.75
N PHE A 189 8.72 1.48 -14.35
CA PHE A 189 8.93 0.20 -13.67
C PHE A 189 9.90 0.31 -12.49
N PHE A 190 10.99 1.08 -12.61
CA PHE A 190 11.90 1.34 -11.49
C PHE A 190 11.19 2.02 -10.31
N PHE A 191 10.36 3.02 -10.59
CA PHE A 191 9.58 3.75 -9.59
C PHE A 191 8.59 2.83 -8.87
N ILE A 192 7.85 2.00 -9.61
CA ILE A 192 6.94 1.01 -9.04
C ILE A 192 7.68 0.01 -8.15
N ILE A 193 8.81 -0.53 -8.62
CA ILE A 193 9.67 -1.45 -7.83
C ILE A 193 10.21 -0.76 -6.56
N MET A 194 10.61 0.51 -6.65
CA MET A 194 11.08 1.28 -5.50
C MET A 194 9.98 1.44 -4.43
N CYS A 195 8.74 1.74 -4.83
CA CYS A 195 7.63 1.88 -3.88
C CYS A 195 7.21 0.52 -3.28
N LEU A 196 7.19 -0.56 -4.09
CA LEU A 196 6.98 -1.94 -3.63
C LEU A 196 8.00 -2.36 -2.55
N LEU A 197 9.26 -1.96 -2.72
CA LEU A 197 10.37 -2.22 -1.78
C LEU A 197 10.32 -1.33 -0.52
N LEU A 198 9.63 -0.20 -0.55
CA LEU A 198 9.45 0.71 0.59
C LEU A 198 8.32 0.27 1.51
N GLY A 199 7.23 -0.27 0.96
CA GLY A 199 6.12 -0.81 1.74
C GLY A 199 5.28 0.25 2.47
N HIS A 200 4.69 -0.12 3.59
CA HIS A 200 3.83 0.77 4.39
C HIS A 200 4.65 1.84 5.14
N ASP A 201 4.08 3.04 5.25
CA ASP A 201 4.58 4.06 6.18
C ASP A 201 4.15 3.64 7.60
N ASN A 202 5.08 3.04 8.34
CA ASN A 202 4.89 2.63 9.73
C ASN A 202 5.37 3.71 10.72
N THR A 203 5.54 4.97 10.28
CA THR A 203 5.89 6.07 11.18
C THR A 203 4.65 6.64 11.88
N SER A 204 4.87 7.30 13.03
CA SER A 204 3.81 8.04 13.74
C SER A 204 3.22 9.22 12.96
N ILE A 205 3.78 9.53 11.78
CA ILE A 205 3.43 10.71 10.97
C ILE A 205 2.49 10.32 9.81
N ASN A 206 2.57 9.09 9.30
CA ASN A 206 1.70 8.56 8.23
C ASN A 206 1.52 9.53 7.05
N GLY A 207 2.62 9.85 6.36
CA GLY A 207 2.65 10.83 5.26
C GLY A 207 3.96 10.90 4.47
N HIS A 208 4.83 9.89 4.57
CA HIS A 208 6.06 9.81 3.77
C HIS A 208 5.78 9.48 2.29
N TRP A 209 6.75 9.82 1.43
CA TRP A 209 6.63 9.57 -0.01
C TRP A 209 6.93 8.12 -0.36
N PHE A 210 6.28 7.63 -1.42
CA PHE A 210 6.53 6.32 -2.04
C PHE A 210 6.21 5.09 -1.16
N MET A 211 5.61 5.31 0.01
CA MET A 211 5.12 4.29 0.94
C MET A 211 3.59 4.16 0.87
N GLY A 212 3.07 2.94 0.71
CA GLY A 212 1.66 2.65 0.41
C GLY A 212 1.39 2.29 -1.07
N GLU A 213 0.48 1.33 -1.31
CA GLU A 213 0.13 0.81 -2.66
C GLU A 213 -0.29 1.87 -3.68
N TRP A 214 -0.93 2.92 -3.18
CA TRP A 214 -1.50 3.99 -3.98
C TRP A 214 -0.44 4.71 -4.83
N TRP A 215 0.81 4.82 -4.34
CA TRP A 215 1.93 5.43 -5.07
C TRP A 215 2.37 4.68 -6.34
N TYR A 216 1.92 3.44 -6.56
CA TYR A 216 2.42 2.62 -7.66
C TYR A 216 1.34 1.87 -8.46
N ASN A 217 0.15 1.65 -7.88
CA ASN A 217 -0.90 0.84 -8.51
C ASN A 217 -1.54 1.46 -9.76
N THR A 218 -1.47 2.77 -9.93
CA THR A 218 -2.06 3.49 -11.08
C THR A 218 -1.04 4.19 -11.98
N THR A 219 0.25 4.22 -11.63
CA THR A 219 1.33 4.87 -12.40
C THR A 219 1.39 4.38 -13.86
N LEU A 220 1.24 3.07 -14.12
CA LEU A 220 1.28 2.53 -15.48
C LEU A 220 0.14 3.03 -16.39
N ILE A 221 -0.99 3.48 -15.81
CA ILE A 221 -2.12 4.03 -16.57
C ILE A 221 -1.74 5.38 -17.21
N PHE A 222 -0.80 6.14 -16.64
CA PHE A 222 -0.22 7.33 -17.27
C PHE A 222 0.50 6.97 -18.57
N MET A 223 1.34 5.93 -18.53
CA MET A 223 2.04 5.42 -19.71
C MET A 223 1.07 4.85 -20.75
N MET A 224 0.05 4.12 -20.30
CA MET A 224 -1.04 3.64 -21.17
C MET A 224 -1.70 4.81 -21.92
N GLY A 225 -2.03 5.91 -21.23
CA GLY A 225 -2.59 7.11 -21.85
C GLY A 225 -1.69 7.72 -22.92
N MET A 226 -0.37 7.78 -22.70
CA MET A 226 0.60 8.25 -23.71
C MET A 226 0.67 7.32 -24.93
N TYR A 227 0.71 6.00 -24.74
CA TYR A 227 0.71 5.03 -25.84
C TYR A 227 -0.62 5.02 -26.61
N PHE A 228 -1.74 5.18 -25.91
CA PHE A 228 -3.06 5.30 -26.54
C PHE A 228 -3.13 6.54 -27.43
N ALA A 229 -2.66 7.70 -26.95
CA ALA A 229 -2.56 8.93 -27.75
C ALA A 229 -1.62 8.78 -28.96
N ARG A 230 -0.57 7.95 -28.86
CA ARG A 230 0.37 7.66 -29.96
C ARG A 230 -0.25 6.84 -31.09
N PHE A 231 -1.21 5.98 -30.78
CA PHE A 231 -1.85 5.08 -31.74
C PHE A 231 -3.36 5.36 -31.92
N GLU A 232 -3.83 6.52 -31.49
CA GLU A 232 -5.25 6.86 -31.32
C GLU A 232 -6.10 6.52 -32.55
N GLU A 233 -5.71 6.91 -33.75
CA GLU A 233 -6.52 6.65 -34.96
C GLU A 233 -6.61 5.16 -35.32
N LYS A 234 -5.54 4.38 -35.04
CA LYS A 234 -5.58 2.92 -35.22
C LYS A 234 -6.49 2.26 -34.18
N ILE A 235 -6.41 2.71 -32.92
CA ILE A 235 -7.24 2.22 -31.83
C ILE A 235 -8.71 2.60 -32.04
N LYS A 236 -8.99 3.84 -32.44
CA LYS A 236 -10.32 4.38 -32.78
C LYS A 236 -10.94 3.59 -33.93
N GLY A 237 -10.17 3.29 -34.98
CA GLY A 237 -10.60 2.40 -36.08
C GLY A 237 -10.93 0.97 -35.61
N PHE A 238 -10.06 0.35 -34.81
CA PHE A 238 -10.29 -0.98 -34.23
C PHE A 238 -11.54 -1.01 -33.33
N MET A 239 -11.66 -0.05 -32.40
CA MET A 239 -12.80 0.06 -31.49
C MET A 239 -14.10 0.30 -32.24
N ARG A 240 -14.12 1.13 -33.31
CA ARG A 240 -15.32 1.33 -34.15
C ARG A 240 -15.76 0.04 -34.86
N ARG A 241 -14.81 -0.79 -35.32
CA ARG A 241 -15.07 -2.06 -35.99
C ARG A 241 -15.64 -3.13 -35.05
N PHE A 242 -15.07 -3.27 -33.86
CA PHE A 242 -15.43 -4.36 -32.92
C PHE A 242 -16.33 -3.92 -31.76
N PHE A 243 -16.79 -2.67 -31.74
CA PHE A 243 -17.62 -2.08 -30.68
C PHE A 243 -18.74 -2.98 -30.11
N PRO A 244 -19.57 -3.66 -30.95
CA PRO A 244 -20.70 -4.45 -30.44
C PRO A 244 -20.29 -5.66 -29.61
N ILE A 245 -19.03 -6.09 -29.73
CA ILE A 245 -18.42 -7.18 -28.95
C ILE A 245 -17.61 -6.58 -27.80
N LEU A 246 -16.76 -5.58 -28.08
CA LEU A 246 -15.85 -4.98 -27.11
C LEU A 246 -16.57 -4.37 -25.90
N LEU A 247 -17.69 -3.66 -26.09
CA LEU A 247 -18.40 -3.02 -24.97
C LEU A 247 -19.01 -4.04 -23.99
N PRO A 248 -19.88 -4.99 -24.41
CA PRO A 248 -20.42 -5.97 -23.47
C PRO A 248 -19.33 -6.88 -22.89
N LEU A 249 -18.33 -7.28 -23.68
CA LEU A 249 -17.22 -8.11 -23.19
C LEU A 249 -16.39 -7.39 -22.13
N SER A 250 -16.04 -6.11 -22.34
CA SER A 250 -15.27 -5.34 -21.34
C SER A 250 -16.08 -5.04 -20.08
N ILE A 251 -17.41 -4.91 -20.15
CA ILE A 251 -18.27 -4.80 -18.96
C ILE A 251 -18.32 -6.13 -18.18
N VAL A 252 -18.50 -7.27 -18.85
CA VAL A 252 -18.51 -8.59 -18.19
C VAL A 252 -17.15 -8.90 -17.56
N LEU A 253 -16.05 -8.64 -18.29
CA LEU A 253 -14.70 -8.79 -17.76
C LEU A 253 -14.43 -7.84 -16.59
N LEU A 254 -14.87 -6.57 -16.66
CA LEU A 254 -14.72 -5.61 -15.55
C LEU A 254 -15.42 -6.10 -14.28
N VAL A 255 -16.66 -6.59 -14.37
CA VAL A 255 -17.41 -7.09 -13.21
C VAL A 255 -16.78 -8.38 -12.65
N GLY A 256 -16.45 -9.34 -13.50
CA GLY A 256 -15.78 -10.58 -13.07
C GLY A 256 -14.39 -10.33 -12.48
N TRP A 257 -13.64 -9.39 -13.03
CA TRP A 257 -12.31 -9.02 -12.53
C TRP A 257 -12.36 -8.18 -11.25
N PHE A 258 -13.38 -7.33 -11.06
CA PHE A 258 -13.62 -6.66 -9.78
C PHE A 258 -13.89 -7.66 -8.66
N ILE A 259 -14.75 -8.66 -8.92
CA ILE A 259 -15.01 -9.73 -7.95
C ILE A 259 -13.74 -10.53 -7.66
N LEU A 260 -12.92 -10.85 -8.68
CA LEU A 260 -11.63 -11.52 -8.47
C LEU A 260 -10.65 -10.66 -7.64
N GLU A 261 -10.55 -9.37 -7.94
CA GLU A 261 -9.62 -8.45 -7.28
C GLU A 261 -9.99 -8.20 -5.81
N GLU A 262 -11.27 -8.01 -5.48
CA GLU A 262 -11.77 -7.96 -4.10
C GLU A 262 -11.38 -9.22 -3.30
N ASN A 263 -11.54 -10.41 -3.90
CA ASN A 263 -11.14 -11.67 -3.25
C ASN A 263 -9.62 -11.80 -3.10
N VAL A 264 -8.84 -11.40 -4.11
CA VAL A 264 -7.37 -11.41 -4.04
C VAL A 264 -6.85 -10.42 -3.00
N ILE A 265 -7.42 -9.21 -2.89
CA ILE A 265 -7.02 -8.23 -1.88
C ILE A 265 -7.49 -8.68 -0.48
N GLY A 266 -8.67 -9.28 -0.35
CA GLY A 266 -9.13 -9.85 0.92
C GLY A 266 -8.30 -11.04 1.43
N THR A 267 -7.66 -11.80 0.53
CA THR A 267 -6.98 -13.07 0.87
C THR A 267 -5.45 -13.02 0.75
N PHE A 268 -4.90 -12.15 -0.09
CA PHE A 268 -3.47 -12.00 -0.43
C PHE A 268 -3.10 -10.53 -0.69
N GLY A 269 -3.78 -9.60 -0.02
CA GLY A 269 -3.73 -8.17 -0.33
C GLY A 269 -2.53 -7.41 0.23
N TYR A 270 -2.43 -6.15 -0.18
CA TYR A 270 -1.37 -5.21 0.21
C TYR A 270 -1.12 -5.16 1.73
N TYR A 271 -2.18 -5.04 2.52
CA TYR A 271 -2.16 -4.95 4.00
C TYR A 271 -1.78 -6.26 4.72
N GLN A 272 -1.39 -7.31 3.99
CA GLN A 272 -0.70 -8.47 4.55
C GLN A 272 0.81 -8.29 4.63
N GLU A 273 1.37 -7.19 4.11
CA GLU A 273 2.69 -6.76 4.57
C GLU A 273 2.62 -6.37 6.05
N TRP A 274 3.57 -6.87 6.82
CA TRP A 274 3.78 -6.44 8.19
C TRP A 274 5.27 -6.61 8.51
N LYS A 275 5.72 -6.01 9.61
CA LYS A 275 7.12 -5.61 9.87
C LYS A 275 8.22 -6.62 9.44
N TYR A 276 8.04 -7.91 9.74
CA TYR A 276 9.02 -8.95 9.44
C TYR A 276 8.56 -9.92 8.29
N HIS A 277 7.37 -9.72 7.68
CA HIS A 277 6.96 -10.24 6.35
C HIS A 277 6.68 -9.11 5.35
N PRO A 278 7.61 -8.78 4.43
CA PRO A 278 7.49 -7.61 3.57
C PRO A 278 6.45 -7.75 2.43
N GLY A 279 5.68 -8.84 2.37
CA GLY A 279 4.51 -8.97 1.50
C GLY A 279 4.77 -8.84 -0.01
N TYR A 280 5.98 -9.12 -0.51
CA TYR A 280 6.35 -8.78 -1.90
C TYR A 280 5.55 -9.54 -2.97
N LEU A 281 5.02 -10.72 -2.68
CA LEU A 281 4.20 -11.48 -3.63
C LEU A 281 2.76 -10.94 -3.62
N GLU A 282 2.23 -10.69 -2.44
CA GLU A 282 0.93 -10.12 -2.09
C GLU A 282 0.77 -8.72 -2.70
N LYS A 283 1.80 -7.88 -2.52
CA LYS A 283 1.98 -6.58 -3.19
C LYS A 283 1.96 -6.69 -4.71
N ALA A 284 2.65 -7.69 -5.27
CA ALA A 284 2.73 -7.88 -6.72
C ALA A 284 1.42 -8.45 -7.32
N LEU A 285 0.72 -9.32 -6.59
CA LEU A 285 -0.61 -9.83 -6.93
C LEU A 285 -1.64 -8.69 -6.91
N SER A 286 -1.68 -7.92 -5.81
CA SER A 286 -2.52 -6.72 -5.66
C SER A 286 -2.26 -5.73 -6.81
N LEU A 287 -0.98 -5.46 -7.13
CA LEU A 287 -0.60 -4.60 -8.24
C LEU A 287 -1.11 -5.10 -9.60
N VAL A 288 -0.93 -6.38 -9.90
CA VAL A 288 -1.33 -6.96 -11.19
C VAL A 288 -2.85 -6.98 -11.34
N THR A 289 -3.60 -7.34 -10.29
CA THR A 289 -5.07 -7.31 -10.31
C THR A 289 -5.59 -5.88 -10.45
N GLN A 290 -5.06 -4.93 -9.66
CA GLN A 290 -5.42 -3.50 -9.71
C GLN A 290 -5.13 -2.84 -11.06
N ILE A 291 -3.98 -3.12 -11.69
CA ILE A 291 -3.65 -2.60 -13.04
C ILE A 291 -4.66 -3.13 -14.07
N ILE A 292 -4.93 -4.44 -14.08
CA ILE A 292 -5.84 -5.05 -15.06
C ILE A 292 -7.26 -4.52 -14.84
N LEU A 293 -7.69 -4.35 -13.59
CA LEU A 293 -8.97 -3.71 -13.25
C LEU A 293 -9.05 -2.29 -13.82
N CYS A 294 -8.03 -1.46 -13.60
CA CYS A 294 -7.97 -0.10 -14.13
C CYS A 294 -7.96 -0.07 -15.67
N VAL A 295 -7.27 -1.01 -16.32
CA VAL A 295 -7.25 -1.14 -17.79
C VAL A 295 -8.63 -1.51 -18.34
N LEU A 296 -9.34 -2.45 -17.70
CA LEU A 296 -10.71 -2.84 -18.07
C LEU A 296 -11.70 -1.69 -17.85
N PHE A 297 -11.60 -0.99 -16.72
CA PHE A 297 -12.42 0.18 -16.40
C PHE A 297 -12.20 1.32 -17.42
N MET A 298 -10.94 1.67 -17.70
CA MET A 298 -10.61 2.67 -18.71
C MET A 298 -11.10 2.26 -20.11
N LEU A 299 -11.01 0.97 -20.48
CA LEU A 299 -11.56 0.48 -21.74
C LEU A 299 -13.08 0.71 -21.84
N VAL A 300 -13.84 0.41 -20.79
CA VAL A 300 -15.29 0.68 -20.72
C VAL A 300 -15.57 2.19 -20.84
N ILE A 301 -14.89 3.03 -20.07
CA ILE A 301 -15.06 4.50 -20.09
C ILE A 301 -14.75 5.08 -21.49
N LEU A 302 -13.68 4.62 -22.14
CA LEU A 302 -13.27 5.09 -23.47
C LEU A 302 -14.29 4.65 -24.53
N LEU A 303 -14.77 3.40 -24.50
CA LEU A 303 -15.81 2.91 -25.41
C LEU A 303 -17.14 3.66 -25.21
N LEU A 304 -17.58 3.86 -23.97
CA LEU A 304 -18.79 4.63 -23.67
C LEU A 304 -18.72 6.05 -24.25
N ASN A 305 -17.58 6.73 -24.14
CA ASN A 305 -17.43 8.09 -24.67
C ASN A 305 -17.39 8.16 -26.21
N MET A 306 -17.15 7.06 -26.93
CA MET A 306 -17.34 7.01 -28.39
C MET A 306 -18.82 7.06 -28.80
N LYS A 307 -19.74 6.71 -27.91
CA LYS A 307 -21.20 6.76 -28.11
C LYS A 307 -21.86 7.93 -27.39
N VAL A 308 -21.36 8.34 -26.22
CA VAL A 308 -22.00 9.31 -25.33
C VAL A 308 -21.14 10.55 -25.19
N HIS A 309 -21.68 11.70 -25.59
CA HIS A 309 -21.07 13.01 -25.37
C HIS A 309 -21.70 13.72 -24.18
N PHE A 310 -20.89 14.01 -23.16
CA PHE A 310 -21.26 14.79 -21.98
C PHE A 310 -21.24 16.29 -22.32
N LYS A 311 -22.32 17.02 -22.01
CA LYS A 311 -22.54 18.39 -22.51
C LYS A 311 -23.12 19.39 -21.49
N ASN A 312 -23.50 18.96 -20.29
CA ASN A 312 -24.20 19.83 -19.34
C ASN A 312 -23.29 20.90 -18.69
N LYS A 313 -23.93 21.95 -18.16
CA LYS A 313 -23.25 23.09 -17.54
C LYS A 313 -22.55 22.74 -16.21
N ALA A 314 -23.07 21.78 -15.45
CA ALA A 314 -22.52 21.38 -14.16
C ALA A 314 -21.15 20.70 -14.31
N LEU A 315 -21.01 19.72 -15.22
CA LEU A 315 -19.73 19.10 -15.55
C LEU A 315 -18.72 20.11 -16.12
N LYS A 316 -19.19 21.09 -16.90
CA LYS A 316 -18.33 22.18 -17.43
C LYS A 316 -17.88 23.16 -16.34
N PHE A 317 -18.61 23.28 -15.24
CA PHE A 317 -18.22 24.03 -14.05
C PHE A 317 -17.24 23.20 -13.19
N LEU A 318 -17.67 22.04 -12.72
CA LEU A 318 -16.87 21.15 -11.87
C LEU A 318 -15.54 20.75 -12.51
N GLY A 319 -15.52 20.45 -13.82
CA GLY A 319 -14.32 20.10 -14.58
C GLY A 319 -13.36 21.26 -14.87
N ARG A 320 -13.62 22.46 -14.31
CA ARG A 320 -12.65 23.58 -14.22
C ARG A 320 -11.96 23.65 -12.87
N ILE A 321 -12.64 23.20 -11.81
CA ILE A 321 -12.21 23.29 -10.40
C ILE A 321 -11.93 21.90 -9.80
N SER A 322 -11.80 20.87 -10.65
CA SER A 322 -11.75 19.47 -10.20
C SER A 322 -10.46 19.09 -9.47
N LEU A 323 -9.40 19.88 -9.63
CA LEU A 323 -8.15 19.72 -8.86
C LEU A 323 -8.35 20.29 -7.45
N GLU A 324 -8.92 21.48 -7.36
CA GLU A 324 -9.23 22.20 -6.13
C GLU A 324 -10.26 21.43 -5.28
N VAL A 325 -11.31 20.88 -5.92
CA VAL A 325 -12.32 19.99 -5.28
C VAL A 325 -11.65 18.74 -4.71
N TYR A 326 -10.76 18.12 -5.48
CA TYR A 326 -10.02 16.93 -5.04
C TYR A 326 -9.02 17.24 -3.92
N LEU A 327 -8.35 18.39 -3.95
CA LEU A 327 -7.37 18.76 -2.92
C LEU A 327 -8.00 19.16 -1.58
N ILE A 328 -9.14 19.86 -1.58
CA ILE A 328 -9.71 20.45 -0.36
C ILE A 328 -10.67 19.52 0.41
N HIS A 329 -11.21 18.48 -0.22
CA HIS A 329 -12.32 17.72 0.37
C HIS A 329 -12.01 17.05 1.71
N ASP A 330 -10.77 16.59 1.88
CA ASP A 330 -10.36 15.86 3.08
C ASP A 330 -10.29 16.80 4.31
N VAL A 331 -10.14 18.13 4.13
CA VAL A 331 -10.34 19.12 5.22
C VAL A 331 -11.73 18.96 5.83
N PHE A 332 -12.77 18.94 4.99
CA PHE A 332 -14.16 18.82 5.46
C PHE A 332 -14.47 17.44 6.01
N ARG A 333 -13.82 16.39 5.46
CA ARG A 333 -13.87 15.02 5.99
C ARG A 333 -13.31 14.90 7.42
N TRP A 334 -12.34 15.73 7.80
CA TRP A 334 -11.81 15.80 9.17
C TRP A 334 -12.52 16.81 10.08
N MET A 335 -12.99 17.95 9.54
CA MET A 335 -13.63 19.04 10.29
C MET A 335 -15.09 18.79 10.66
N LEU A 336 -15.84 18.05 9.82
CA LEU A 336 -17.21 17.66 10.14
C LEU A 336 -17.20 16.47 11.10
N PHE A 337 -18.14 16.44 12.06
CA PHE A 337 -18.20 15.41 13.10
C PHE A 337 -18.30 14.00 12.46
N ARG A 338 -17.41 13.09 12.87
CA ARG A 338 -17.05 11.93 12.04
C ARG A 338 -17.93 10.70 12.26
N GLY A 339 -18.70 10.33 11.24
CA GLY A 339 -19.06 8.93 10.93
C GLY A 339 -19.54 8.07 12.11
N VAL A 340 -18.72 7.11 12.53
CA VAL A 340 -19.09 6.08 13.53
C VAL A 340 -19.04 6.61 14.97
N ASP A 341 -18.07 7.48 15.26
CA ASP A 341 -17.75 7.94 16.61
C ASP A 341 -18.27 9.37 16.90
N GLY A 342 -19.22 9.86 16.09
CA GLY A 342 -19.73 11.23 16.16
C GLY A 342 -21.21 11.34 15.85
N ASP A 343 -21.87 12.34 16.44
CA ASP A 343 -23.34 12.46 16.47
C ASP A 343 -24.01 12.84 15.12
N MET A 344 -23.24 13.06 14.05
CA MET A 344 -23.76 13.52 12.76
C MET A 344 -24.23 12.34 11.88
N PRO A 345 -25.50 12.30 11.41
CA PRO A 345 -25.97 11.24 10.51
C PRO A 345 -25.15 11.15 9.22
N ASP A 346 -24.85 9.92 8.76
CA ASP A 346 -24.05 9.63 7.55
C ASP A 346 -24.45 10.50 6.34
N ALA A 347 -25.75 10.67 6.12
CA ALA A 347 -26.28 11.44 5.00
C ALA A 347 -26.02 12.95 5.13
N GLU A 348 -26.10 13.51 6.34
CA GLU A 348 -25.83 14.92 6.60
C GLU A 348 -24.33 15.21 6.46
N TYR A 349 -23.49 14.34 7.02
CA TYR A 349 -22.04 14.35 6.82
C TYR A 349 -21.66 14.32 5.33
N MET A 350 -22.26 13.43 4.53
CA MET A 350 -21.97 13.33 3.10
C MET A 350 -22.40 14.57 2.30
N ILE A 351 -23.60 15.10 2.54
CA ILE A 351 -24.08 16.27 1.78
C ILE A 351 -23.35 17.56 2.16
N LEU A 352 -23.03 17.74 3.45
CA LEU A 352 -22.24 18.87 3.94
C LEU A 352 -20.79 18.81 3.43
N THR A 353 -20.16 17.63 3.42
CA THR A 353 -18.81 17.44 2.87
C THR A 353 -18.77 17.83 1.39
N TYR A 354 -19.73 17.37 0.57
CA TYR A 354 -19.80 17.79 -0.84
C TYR A 354 -20.03 19.29 -1.01
N ALA A 355 -21.00 19.87 -0.29
CA ALA A 355 -21.33 21.28 -0.41
C ALA A 355 -20.15 22.18 -0.03
N ALA A 356 -19.51 21.92 1.12
CA ALA A 356 -18.35 22.66 1.59
C ALA A 356 -17.15 22.50 0.64
N SER A 357 -16.87 21.27 0.17
CA SER A 357 -15.78 21.01 -0.78
C SER A 357 -15.95 21.79 -2.08
N ILE A 358 -17.15 21.79 -2.68
CA ILE A 358 -17.42 22.46 -3.96
C ILE A 358 -17.41 23.98 -3.80
N VAL A 359 -17.98 24.53 -2.72
CA VAL A 359 -17.97 25.98 -2.46
C VAL A 359 -16.55 26.47 -2.16
N CYS A 360 -15.79 25.76 -1.33
CA CYS A 360 -14.43 26.14 -1.01
C CYS A 360 -13.51 26.04 -2.23
N ALA A 361 -13.56 24.94 -2.99
CA ALA A 361 -12.80 24.79 -4.24
C ALA A 361 -13.12 25.88 -5.28
N TRP A 362 -14.38 26.30 -5.37
CA TRP A 362 -14.77 27.42 -6.22
C TRP A 362 -14.13 28.74 -5.77
N LEU A 363 -14.14 29.04 -4.47
CA LEU A 363 -13.46 30.22 -3.91
C LEU A 363 -11.94 30.17 -4.12
N LEU A 364 -11.31 29.01 -3.86
CA LEU A 364 -9.88 28.77 -4.09
C LEU A 364 -9.49 28.99 -5.56
N SER A 365 -10.33 28.54 -6.49
CA SER A 365 -10.06 28.73 -7.92
C SER A 365 -9.93 30.20 -8.33
N PHE A 366 -10.54 31.16 -7.62
CA PHE A 366 -10.29 32.59 -7.87
C PHE A 366 -8.93 33.04 -7.35
N ALA A 367 -8.52 32.61 -6.16
CA ALA A 367 -7.20 32.92 -5.59
C ALA A 367 -6.08 32.30 -6.45
N ASP A 368 -6.23 31.02 -6.84
CA ASP A 368 -5.30 30.33 -7.72
C ASP A 368 -5.23 31.00 -9.09
N ASN A 369 -6.36 31.34 -9.72
CA ASN A 369 -6.32 32.05 -11.01
C ASN A 369 -5.75 33.47 -10.88
N PHE A 370 -5.96 34.18 -9.77
CA PHE A 370 -5.34 35.49 -9.52
C PHE A 370 -3.81 35.39 -9.47
N VAL A 371 -3.27 34.48 -8.65
CA VAL A 371 -1.83 34.27 -8.50
C VAL A 371 -1.22 33.64 -9.76
N LEU A 372 -1.91 32.74 -10.46
CA LEU A 372 -1.47 32.20 -11.75
C LEU A 372 -1.46 33.27 -12.85
N ASN A 373 -2.44 34.16 -12.90
CA ASN A 373 -2.43 35.28 -13.86
C ASN A 373 -1.27 36.23 -13.56
N TYR A 374 -1.06 36.60 -12.30
CA TYR A 374 0.11 37.37 -11.87
C TYR A 374 1.42 36.69 -12.27
N TYR A 375 1.56 35.38 -11.98
CA TYR A 375 2.72 34.59 -12.36
C TYR A 375 2.95 34.56 -13.88
N ASN A 376 1.90 34.36 -14.68
CA ASN A 376 1.98 34.34 -16.13
C ASN A 376 2.37 35.72 -16.70
N SER A 377 1.88 36.83 -16.13
CA SER A 377 2.26 38.20 -16.52
C SER A 377 3.75 38.50 -16.37
N TYR A 378 4.50 37.72 -15.58
CA TYR A 378 5.95 37.83 -15.44
C TYR A 378 6.69 36.51 -15.74
N SER A 379 6.07 35.52 -16.40
CA SER A 379 6.62 34.16 -16.48
C SER A 379 7.97 34.09 -17.19
N ASP A 380 8.21 34.96 -18.17
CA ASP A 380 9.48 34.99 -18.90
C ASP A 380 10.62 35.56 -18.03
N TYR A 381 10.31 36.43 -17.07
CA TYR A 381 11.25 36.89 -16.04
C TYR A 381 11.49 35.84 -14.94
N PHE A 382 10.50 34.98 -14.63
CA PHE A 382 10.67 33.87 -13.68
C PHE A 382 11.42 32.67 -14.27
N LEU A 383 11.23 32.40 -15.57
CA LEU A 383 11.92 31.36 -16.33
C LEU A 383 13.41 31.65 -16.50
N SER A 384 13.74 32.91 -16.74
CA SER A 384 15.12 33.37 -16.93
C SER A 384 15.88 33.50 -15.59
N PHE A 385 17.15 33.10 -15.57
CA PHE A 385 18.09 33.41 -14.49
C PHE A 385 18.64 34.85 -14.54
N LYS A 386 18.24 35.65 -15.53
CA LYS A 386 18.62 37.05 -15.68
C LYS A 386 17.59 37.94 -14.99
N LYS A 387 18.05 38.96 -14.24
CA LYS A 387 17.17 39.97 -13.64
C LYS A 387 16.33 40.67 -14.72
N PRO A 388 15.10 41.11 -14.40
CA PRO A 388 14.26 41.90 -15.29
C PRO A 388 15.01 43.09 -15.92
N ARG A 389 14.79 43.32 -17.21
CA ARG A 389 15.19 44.54 -17.90
C ARG A 389 13.94 45.37 -18.16
N PHE A 390 14.07 46.67 -18.01
CA PHE A 390 12.98 47.64 -18.13
C PHE A 390 13.40 48.74 -19.11
N ASN A 391 12.46 49.18 -19.95
CA ASN A 391 12.65 50.35 -20.80
C ASN A 391 12.66 51.63 -19.94
N ASP A 392 13.27 52.69 -20.43
CA ASP A 392 13.51 53.90 -19.62
C ASP A 392 12.23 54.63 -19.17
N GLU A 393 11.12 54.44 -19.88
CA GLU A 393 9.78 54.91 -19.52
C GLU A 393 9.19 54.23 -18.26
N THR A 394 9.74 53.10 -17.81
CA THR A 394 9.20 52.35 -16.67
C THR A 394 9.52 53.07 -15.36
N THR A 395 8.52 53.40 -14.53
CA THR A 395 8.74 54.15 -13.27
C THR A 395 9.63 53.39 -12.27
N PHE A 396 10.42 54.13 -11.49
CA PHE A 396 11.38 53.55 -10.54
C PHE A 396 10.71 52.57 -9.56
N GLU A 397 9.59 52.96 -8.96
CA GLU A 397 8.82 52.13 -8.02
C GLU A 397 8.34 50.81 -8.64
N ALA A 398 7.95 50.83 -9.92
CA ALA A 398 7.55 49.62 -10.64
C ALA A 398 8.74 48.69 -10.88
N ARG A 399 9.92 49.24 -11.22
CA ARG A 399 11.17 48.45 -11.33
C ARG A 399 11.56 47.85 -9.98
N GLU A 400 11.54 48.64 -8.91
CA GLU A 400 11.94 48.20 -7.57
C GLU A 400 10.99 47.11 -7.02
N LYS A 401 9.68 47.32 -7.13
CA LYS A 401 8.66 46.33 -6.72
C LYS A 401 8.83 45.02 -7.48
N ALA A 402 9.09 45.08 -8.79
CA ALA A 402 9.35 43.89 -9.60
C ALA A 402 10.69 43.21 -9.24
N TYR A 403 11.75 43.97 -8.91
CA TYR A 403 13.02 43.38 -8.44
C TYR A 403 12.87 42.70 -7.07
N ARG A 404 12.23 43.34 -6.08
CA ARG A 404 11.95 42.72 -4.77
C ARG A 404 11.17 41.41 -4.92
N ILE A 405 10.15 41.39 -5.78
CA ILE A 405 9.33 40.19 -6.06
C ILE A 405 10.13 39.12 -6.82
N TRP A 406 11.01 39.49 -7.75
CA TRP A 406 11.92 38.56 -8.42
C TRP A 406 12.91 37.94 -7.44
N ASP A 407 13.56 38.73 -6.58
CA ASP A 407 14.54 38.25 -5.59
C ASP A 407 13.88 37.28 -4.59
N ILE A 408 12.67 37.59 -4.10
CA ILE A 408 11.85 36.68 -3.26
C ILE A 408 11.57 35.35 -3.99
N ILE A 409 11.11 35.41 -5.25
CA ILE A 409 10.66 34.21 -5.98
C ILE A 409 11.84 33.36 -6.48
N GLN A 410 13.00 33.94 -6.82
CA GLN A 410 14.21 33.14 -7.03
C GLN A 410 14.68 32.49 -5.72
N GLY A 411 14.52 33.16 -4.57
CA GLY A 411 14.75 32.58 -3.24
C GLY A 411 13.91 31.32 -3.02
N PHE A 412 12.58 31.41 -3.12
CA PHE A 412 11.69 30.25 -3.01
C PHE A 412 12.01 29.14 -4.02
N LYS A 413 12.34 29.50 -5.27
CA LYS A 413 12.71 28.54 -6.33
C LYS A 413 14.02 27.80 -6.01
N TYR A 414 15.03 28.49 -5.47
CA TYR A 414 16.27 27.85 -5.01
C TYR A 414 16.02 26.95 -3.80
N VAL A 415 15.30 27.45 -2.77
CA VAL A 415 14.95 26.66 -1.58
C VAL A 415 14.19 25.39 -1.97
N TYR A 416 13.17 25.48 -2.82
CA TYR A 416 12.39 24.32 -3.25
C TYR A 416 13.22 23.30 -4.04
N VAL A 417 14.05 23.74 -5.00
CA VAL A 417 14.89 22.84 -5.81
C VAL A 417 15.98 22.17 -4.97
N VAL A 418 16.63 22.92 -4.05
CA VAL A 418 17.67 22.38 -3.18
C VAL A 418 17.07 21.44 -2.13
N ALA A 419 15.93 21.80 -1.51
CA ALA A 419 15.24 20.94 -0.55
C ALA A 419 14.75 19.63 -1.19
N PHE A 420 14.13 19.70 -2.38
CA PHE A 420 13.68 18.52 -3.13
C PHE A 420 14.87 17.61 -3.52
N ALA A 421 15.99 18.18 -3.97
CA ALA A 421 17.19 17.40 -4.29
C ALA A 421 17.85 16.77 -3.05
N ALA A 422 17.92 17.51 -1.94
CA ALA A 422 18.43 16.99 -0.67
C ALA A 422 17.52 15.90 -0.08
N MET A 423 16.20 16.05 -0.18
CA MET A 423 15.23 15.05 0.26
C MET A 423 15.39 13.74 -0.52
N LEU A 424 15.43 13.78 -1.85
CA LEU A 424 15.67 12.58 -2.67
C LEU A 424 17.00 11.88 -2.33
N PHE A 425 18.01 12.63 -1.90
CA PHE A 425 19.26 12.06 -1.37
C PHE A 425 19.06 11.42 0.01
N PHE A 426 18.38 12.08 0.95
CA PHE A 426 18.12 11.53 2.28
C PHE A 426 17.25 10.27 2.25
N GLU A 427 16.16 10.25 1.48
CA GLU A 427 15.33 9.04 1.33
C GLU A 427 16.12 7.90 0.67
N GLY A 428 16.97 8.20 -0.33
CA GLY A 428 17.91 7.23 -0.90
C GLY A 428 18.90 6.66 0.13
N VAL A 429 19.33 7.47 1.11
CA VAL A 429 20.17 7.03 2.23
C VAL A 429 19.39 6.19 3.25
N VAL A 430 18.10 6.46 3.47
CA VAL A 430 17.22 5.62 4.31
C VAL A 430 17.06 4.23 3.68
N VAL A 431 16.69 4.16 2.40
CA VAL A 431 16.59 2.90 1.64
C VAL A 431 17.90 2.12 1.67
N TYR A 432 19.03 2.79 1.43
CA TYR A 432 20.35 2.17 1.48
C TYR A 432 20.68 1.58 2.86
N LYS A 433 20.44 2.34 3.94
CA LYS A 433 20.66 1.87 5.32
C LYS A 433 19.78 0.68 5.68
N TYR A 434 18.51 0.70 5.29
CA TYR A 434 17.57 -0.40 5.54
C TYR A 434 18.07 -1.71 4.92
N ILE A 435 18.45 -1.68 3.64
CA ILE A 435 18.97 -2.85 2.91
C ILE A 435 20.33 -3.32 3.49
N TYR A 436 21.24 -2.38 3.77
CA TYR A 436 22.59 -2.71 4.24
C TYR A 436 22.59 -3.31 5.64
N ASN A 437 21.89 -2.69 6.60
CA ASN A 437 21.88 -3.15 8.00
C ASN A 437 21.30 -4.56 8.14
N ASN A 438 20.22 -4.87 7.40
CA ASN A 438 19.59 -6.19 7.43
C ASN A 438 20.50 -7.29 6.83
N THR A 439 21.37 -6.92 5.88
CA THR A 439 22.36 -7.86 5.31
C THR A 439 23.53 -8.10 6.26
N ALA A 440 23.94 -7.09 7.04
CA ALA A 440 25.04 -7.20 7.99
C ALA A 440 24.69 -8.07 9.21
N LEU A 441 23.51 -7.87 9.82
CA LEU A 441 23.07 -8.59 11.01
C LEU A 441 23.07 -10.11 10.81
N VAL A 442 22.48 -10.60 9.71
CA VAL A 442 22.42 -12.05 9.41
C VAL A 442 23.81 -12.66 9.20
N SER A 443 24.80 -11.87 8.74
CA SER A 443 26.18 -12.35 8.61
C SER A 443 26.89 -12.50 9.96
N GLU A 444 26.54 -11.68 10.95
CA GLU A 444 27.04 -11.76 12.32
C GLU A 444 26.38 -12.93 13.06
N GLU A 445 25.04 -13.02 13.02
CA GLU A 445 24.24 -14.13 13.56
C GLU A 445 24.72 -15.49 13.02
N LYS A 446 24.91 -15.62 11.70
CA LYS A 446 25.47 -16.83 11.08
C LYS A 446 26.84 -17.21 11.65
N SER A 447 27.75 -16.23 11.81
CA SER A 447 29.10 -16.51 12.31
C SER A 447 29.13 -17.02 13.76
N PHE A 448 28.16 -16.59 14.57
CA PHE A 448 28.01 -17.11 15.94
C PHE A 448 27.51 -18.56 15.91
N LEU A 449 26.49 -18.85 15.11
CA LEU A 449 25.93 -20.19 14.92
C LEU A 449 26.96 -21.21 14.41
N GLU A 450 27.85 -20.81 13.50
CA GLU A 450 28.96 -21.66 13.01
C GLU A 450 29.96 -22.06 14.11
N SER A 451 29.96 -21.39 15.27
CA SER A 451 30.86 -21.67 16.41
C SER A 451 30.20 -22.37 17.60
N ALA A 452 28.86 -22.48 17.60
CA ALA A 452 28.05 -22.90 18.73
C ALA A 452 28.09 -24.43 18.99
N LYS A 453 27.81 -24.83 20.23
CA LYS A 453 27.88 -26.21 20.73
C LYS A 453 26.68 -26.55 21.59
N VAL A 454 26.43 -27.85 21.78
CA VAL A 454 25.38 -28.36 22.69
C VAL A 454 25.55 -27.76 24.08
N GLY A 455 24.49 -27.11 24.58
CA GLY A 455 24.47 -26.38 25.85
C GLY A 455 24.51 -24.86 25.71
N ASP A 456 25.06 -24.32 24.60
CA ASP A 456 25.14 -22.88 24.36
C ASP A 456 23.76 -22.26 24.11
N THR A 457 23.64 -20.94 24.35
CA THR A 457 22.49 -20.13 23.92
C THR A 457 22.90 -19.24 22.76
N VAL A 458 22.07 -19.20 21.71
CA VAL A 458 22.28 -18.49 20.45
C VAL A 458 21.09 -17.58 20.14
N GLU A 459 21.33 -16.49 19.43
CA GLU A 459 20.26 -15.66 18.83
C GLU A 459 20.06 -16.08 17.37
N PHE A 460 18.81 -16.32 16.98
CA PHE A 460 18.42 -16.63 15.59
C PHE A 460 16.94 -16.33 15.41
N GLY A 461 16.55 -15.57 14.40
CA GLY A 461 15.18 -15.10 14.27
C GLY A 461 14.74 -14.12 15.37
N ARG A 462 13.62 -13.45 15.12
CA ARG A 462 13.23 -12.19 15.76
C ARG A 462 11.70 -12.09 15.83
N ILE A 463 11.14 -11.81 17.01
CA ILE A 463 9.68 -11.57 17.21
C ILE A 463 9.46 -10.49 18.28
N ILE A 464 8.24 -9.93 18.35
CA ILE A 464 7.86 -9.03 19.44
C ILE A 464 7.67 -9.85 20.73
N GLN A 465 8.58 -9.70 21.69
CA GLN A 465 8.51 -10.38 23.00
C GLN A 465 7.97 -9.46 24.11
N ASP A 466 7.83 -8.17 23.85
CA ASP A 466 7.24 -7.14 24.69
C ASP A 466 6.37 -6.17 23.87
N TYR A 467 5.04 -6.23 24.04
CA TYR A 467 4.11 -5.33 23.35
C TYR A 467 4.26 -3.85 23.72
N SER A 468 4.93 -3.52 24.83
CA SER A 468 5.20 -2.12 25.21
C SER A 468 6.35 -1.46 24.45
N LEU A 469 7.15 -2.24 23.70
CA LEU A 469 8.32 -1.75 22.97
C LEU A 469 8.11 -1.61 21.46
N ASP A 470 7.02 -2.18 20.90
CA ASP A 470 6.72 -2.27 19.46
C ASP A 470 7.98 -2.56 18.61
N LYS A 471 8.67 -3.65 18.93
CA LYS A 471 9.95 -4.00 18.33
C LYS A 471 10.20 -5.50 18.40
N GLU A 472 10.82 -6.04 17.35
CA GLU A 472 11.47 -7.35 17.39
C GLU A 472 12.58 -7.37 18.45
N GLU A 473 12.55 -8.40 19.28
CA GLU A 473 13.65 -8.84 20.12
C GLU A 473 14.16 -10.19 19.57
N PRO A 474 15.48 -10.43 19.49
CA PRO A 474 16.02 -11.72 19.06
C PRO A 474 15.48 -12.88 19.89
N ILE A 475 15.18 -13.99 19.23
CA ILE A 475 14.78 -15.21 19.93
C ILE A 475 16.06 -15.88 20.47
N SER A 476 16.13 -16.03 21.79
CA SER A 476 17.15 -16.84 22.44
C SER A 476 16.78 -18.32 22.31
N TRP A 477 17.64 -19.13 21.70
CA TRP A 477 17.51 -20.58 21.60
C TRP A 477 18.67 -21.27 22.31
N LYS A 478 18.40 -22.41 22.93
CA LYS A 478 19.44 -23.29 23.47
C LYS A 478 19.72 -24.44 22.50
N VAL A 479 21.00 -24.73 22.27
CA VAL A 479 21.45 -25.85 21.42
C VAL A 479 21.33 -27.16 22.19
N TYR A 480 20.55 -28.11 21.69
CA TYR A 480 20.30 -29.40 22.37
C TYR A 480 20.88 -30.64 21.67
N ASP A 481 21.18 -30.57 20.37
CA ASP A 481 21.84 -31.64 19.62
C ASP A 481 22.60 -31.07 18.42
N VAL A 482 23.66 -31.76 17.96
CA VAL A 482 24.41 -31.43 16.75
C VAL A 482 24.80 -32.72 16.03
N GLN A 483 24.19 -32.98 14.86
CA GLN A 483 24.37 -34.20 14.07
C GLN A 483 24.46 -33.88 12.57
N ASP A 484 25.38 -34.53 11.86
CA ASP A 484 25.62 -34.33 10.42
C ASP A 484 25.84 -32.86 9.97
N GLY A 485 26.31 -31.98 10.87
CA GLY A 485 26.42 -30.53 10.61
C GLY A 485 25.13 -29.73 10.81
N HIS A 486 24.06 -30.37 11.29
CA HIS A 486 22.77 -29.76 11.62
C HIS A 486 22.63 -29.60 13.14
N MET A 487 22.05 -28.49 13.59
CA MET A 487 21.87 -28.18 15.01
C MET A 487 20.38 -28.15 15.39
N LEU A 488 20.03 -28.79 16.50
CA LEU A 488 18.71 -28.66 17.12
C LEU A 488 18.71 -27.45 18.06
N LEU A 489 17.93 -26.45 17.71
CA LEU A 489 17.67 -25.28 18.54
C LEU A 489 16.28 -25.40 19.15
N VAL A 490 16.16 -25.14 20.45
CA VAL A 490 14.87 -25.04 21.16
C VAL A 490 14.80 -23.71 21.88
N SER A 491 13.72 -22.98 21.69
CA SER A 491 13.48 -21.68 22.31
C SER A 491 13.66 -21.74 23.84
N GLU A 492 14.36 -20.75 24.40
CA GLU A 492 14.61 -20.66 25.84
C GLU A 492 13.31 -20.37 26.62
N LYS A 493 12.41 -19.62 25.97
CA LYS A 493 11.14 -19.12 26.54
C LYS A 493 9.94 -19.64 25.76
N VAL A 494 8.79 -19.67 26.43
CA VAL A 494 7.48 -19.83 25.80
C VAL A 494 7.14 -18.53 25.05
N LEU A 495 6.91 -18.64 23.74
CA LEU A 495 6.86 -17.49 22.83
C LEU A 495 5.43 -17.01 22.51
N TYR A 496 4.43 -17.90 22.55
CA TYR A 496 3.01 -17.60 22.25
C TYR A 496 2.05 -18.35 23.21
N ASP A 497 0.87 -17.79 23.49
CA ASP A 497 -0.34 -18.58 23.81
C ASP A 497 -0.94 -19.10 22.50
N TYR A 498 -1.19 -20.41 22.40
CA TYR A 498 -1.91 -20.98 21.26
C TYR A 498 -2.51 -22.35 21.63
N SER A 499 -3.79 -22.55 21.33
CA SER A 499 -4.45 -23.86 21.43
C SER A 499 -3.89 -24.85 20.40
N TYR A 500 -3.65 -26.10 20.78
CA TYR A 500 -3.11 -27.14 19.90
C TYR A 500 -3.92 -27.31 18.60
N HIS A 501 -5.26 -27.33 18.71
CA HIS A 501 -6.18 -27.26 17.58
C HIS A 501 -7.35 -26.35 17.95
N GLU A 502 -7.91 -25.62 16.99
CA GLU A 502 -8.93 -24.58 17.25
C GLU A 502 -10.30 -25.16 17.64
N TYR A 503 -10.67 -26.28 17.03
CA TYR A 503 -11.95 -26.96 17.20
C TYR A 503 -11.89 -28.11 18.22
N HIS A 504 -13.05 -28.47 18.77
CA HIS A 504 -13.19 -29.60 19.70
C HIS A 504 -13.50 -30.90 18.94
N ASN A 505 -12.51 -31.41 18.22
CA ASN A 505 -12.58 -32.59 17.36
C ASN A 505 -11.26 -33.38 17.42
N ASP A 506 -11.30 -34.62 16.92
CA ASP A 506 -10.13 -35.50 16.85
C ASP A 506 -9.11 -34.93 15.85
N THR A 507 -7.82 -34.94 16.22
CA THR A 507 -6.77 -34.29 15.45
C THR A 507 -5.43 -35.04 15.57
N SER A 508 -4.47 -34.71 14.71
CA SER A 508 -3.08 -35.18 14.79
C SER A 508 -2.13 -33.99 14.77
N TRP A 509 -0.88 -34.15 15.19
CA TRP A 509 0.12 -33.08 15.09
C TRP A 509 0.20 -32.47 13.68
N LYS A 510 0.23 -33.29 12.62
CA LYS A 510 0.31 -32.84 11.21
C LYS A 510 -1.00 -32.26 10.66
N ASP A 511 -2.11 -32.46 11.36
CA ASP A 511 -3.44 -31.89 11.06
C ASP A 511 -3.81 -30.76 12.06
N SER A 512 -2.88 -30.37 12.96
CA SER A 512 -3.12 -29.39 14.01
C SER A 512 -2.98 -27.95 13.51
N LYS A 513 -3.85 -27.05 14.00
CA LYS A 513 -3.74 -25.61 13.70
C LYS A 513 -2.44 -25.02 14.27
N LEU A 514 -1.92 -25.58 15.37
CA LEU A 514 -0.61 -25.21 15.93
C LEU A 514 0.56 -25.54 14.99
N CYS A 515 0.63 -26.76 14.44
CA CYS A 515 1.69 -27.12 13.48
C CYS A 515 1.61 -26.29 12.20
N ARG A 516 0.39 -25.98 11.74
CA ARG A 516 0.16 -25.06 10.61
C ARG A 516 0.65 -23.64 10.91
N MET A 517 0.25 -23.07 12.06
CA MET A 517 0.70 -21.74 12.50
C MET A 517 2.23 -21.70 12.62
N LEU A 518 2.86 -22.75 13.17
CA LEU A 518 4.32 -22.80 13.27
C LEU A 518 5.04 -22.83 11.91
N ASN A 519 4.53 -23.59 10.94
CA ASN A 519 5.15 -23.74 9.62
C ASN A 519 4.70 -22.69 8.58
N HIS A 520 3.76 -21.81 8.94
CA HIS A 520 3.30 -20.72 8.10
C HIS A 520 3.54 -19.36 8.76
N ASP A 521 2.81 -19.04 9.83
CA ASP A 521 2.81 -17.71 10.43
C ASP A 521 4.08 -17.47 11.25
N PHE A 522 4.47 -18.39 12.14
CA PHE A 522 5.74 -18.30 12.86
C PHE A 522 6.95 -18.41 11.91
N TYR A 523 6.94 -19.38 10.98
CA TYR A 523 8.00 -19.54 9.99
C TYR A 523 8.22 -18.28 9.13
N SER A 524 7.13 -17.65 8.68
CA SER A 524 7.21 -16.43 7.87
C SER A 524 7.44 -15.16 8.68
N SER A 525 7.23 -15.18 10.00
CA SER A 525 7.43 -14.04 10.89
C SER A 525 8.78 -14.01 11.60
N ALA A 526 9.20 -15.13 12.18
CA ALA A 526 10.36 -15.21 13.04
C ALA A 526 11.69 -15.13 12.27
N PHE A 527 11.74 -15.51 10.99
CA PHE A 527 13.00 -15.68 10.26
C PHE A 527 13.04 -14.85 8.98
N SER A 528 14.15 -14.16 8.70
CA SER A 528 14.39 -13.49 7.43
C SER A 528 14.57 -14.48 6.27
N LYS A 529 14.58 -13.97 5.03
CA LYS A 529 14.77 -14.79 3.83
C LYS A 529 16.14 -15.48 3.76
N GLU A 530 17.15 -14.96 4.46
CA GLU A 530 18.48 -15.57 4.50
C GLU A 530 18.56 -16.64 5.60
N GLU A 531 18.00 -16.38 6.78
CA GLU A 531 17.85 -17.36 7.86
C GLU A 531 16.98 -18.57 7.45
N ARG A 532 15.89 -18.35 6.69
CA ARG A 532 15.05 -19.44 6.15
C ARG A 532 15.81 -20.45 5.29
N LYS A 533 16.93 -20.08 4.67
CA LYS A 533 17.78 -21.01 3.91
C LYS A 533 18.56 -21.97 4.82
N MET A 534 18.76 -21.60 6.08
CA MET A 534 19.43 -22.41 7.09
C MET A 534 18.46 -23.44 7.70
N LEU A 535 17.15 -23.16 7.71
CA LEU A 535 16.13 -24.07 8.25
C LEU A 535 15.99 -25.34 7.40
N CYS A 536 16.06 -26.49 8.07
CA CYS A 536 15.89 -27.81 7.47
C CYS A 536 14.87 -28.66 8.25
N GLY A 537 14.30 -29.64 7.57
CA GLY A 537 13.32 -30.54 8.17
C GLY A 537 13.98 -31.59 9.05
N LYS A 538 13.35 -31.92 10.18
CA LYS A 538 13.77 -32.98 11.11
C LYS A 538 14.05 -34.31 10.39
N LYS A 539 15.14 -34.98 10.74
CA LYS A 539 15.52 -36.29 10.21
C LYS A 539 14.50 -37.36 10.61
N SER A 540 13.99 -38.14 9.65
CA SER A 540 12.95 -39.16 9.86
C SER A 540 12.97 -40.22 8.75
N GLU A 541 12.11 -41.24 8.81
CA GLU A 541 11.95 -42.20 7.70
C GLU A 541 11.51 -41.52 6.39
N ASP A 542 10.62 -40.52 6.49
CA ASP A 542 10.22 -39.64 5.36
C ASP A 542 11.34 -38.68 4.87
N ASN A 543 12.44 -38.54 5.63
CA ASN A 543 13.50 -37.54 5.41
C ASN A 543 14.85 -38.03 5.98
N PRO A 544 15.46 -39.08 5.40
CA PRO A 544 16.72 -39.64 5.92
C PRO A 544 17.93 -38.73 5.64
N ASP A 545 17.86 -37.95 4.56
CA ASP A 545 18.99 -37.24 3.94
C ASP A 545 18.95 -35.70 4.14
N TRP A 546 18.12 -35.19 5.06
CA TRP A 546 17.93 -33.74 5.32
C TRP A 546 17.45 -32.90 4.11
N ASN A 547 16.88 -33.52 3.08
CA ASN A 547 16.50 -32.86 1.82
C ASN A 547 15.27 -31.93 1.90
N ILE A 548 14.59 -31.87 3.05
CA ILE A 548 13.55 -30.88 3.36
C ILE A 548 14.21 -29.54 3.71
N THR A 549 14.04 -28.53 2.85
CA THR A 549 14.52 -27.14 3.02
C THR A 549 13.49 -26.17 2.42
N ASP A 550 13.55 -24.88 2.78
CA ASP A 550 12.67 -23.78 2.29
C ASP A 550 12.20 -23.94 0.82
N LYS A 551 13.14 -24.19 -0.09
CA LYS A 551 12.88 -24.32 -1.55
C LYS A 551 11.92 -25.46 -1.92
N ASN A 552 11.95 -26.56 -1.18
CA ASN A 552 11.14 -27.76 -1.42
C ASN A 552 9.90 -27.80 -0.51
N ALA A 553 10.00 -27.15 0.66
CA ALA A 553 8.94 -27.08 1.66
C ALA A 553 7.66 -26.43 1.12
N PHE A 554 7.79 -25.47 0.19
CA PHE A 554 6.69 -24.74 -0.48
C PHE A 554 5.59 -25.62 -1.14
N SER A 555 5.75 -26.94 -1.22
CA SER A 555 4.70 -27.92 -1.55
C SER A 555 3.73 -28.21 -0.38
N TYR A 556 3.46 -27.19 0.46
CA TYR A 556 3.22 -27.36 1.89
C TYR A 556 1.94 -28.09 2.31
N PHE A 557 0.89 -27.95 1.50
CA PHE A 557 -0.48 -28.32 1.87
C PHE A 557 -1.04 -29.33 0.87
N ILE A 558 -1.13 -30.60 1.28
CA ILE A 558 -1.93 -31.60 0.56
C ILE A 558 -3.34 -31.52 1.13
N ASN A 559 -4.29 -31.20 0.26
CA ASN A 559 -5.72 -31.32 0.55
C ASN A 559 -6.13 -32.80 0.45
N LYS A 560 -6.85 -33.32 1.45
CA LYS A 560 -7.20 -34.75 1.56
C LYS A 560 -8.18 -35.25 0.49
N THR A 561 -9.01 -34.37 -0.08
CA THR A 561 -10.09 -34.73 -1.01
C THR A 561 -9.83 -34.31 -2.46
N GLY A 562 -8.89 -33.37 -2.67
CA GLY A 562 -8.60 -32.76 -3.97
C GLY A 562 -9.45 -31.52 -4.29
N ASP A 563 -10.25 -31.04 -3.34
CA ASP A 563 -11.21 -29.93 -3.51
C ASP A 563 -10.84 -28.78 -2.57
N TYR A 564 -10.91 -27.51 -3.01
CA TYR A 564 -10.15 -26.37 -2.43
C TYR A 564 -10.62 -25.83 -1.05
N ASP A 565 -11.18 -26.69 -0.19
CA ASP A 565 -11.45 -26.34 1.20
C ASP A 565 -10.14 -26.11 1.99
N TYR A 566 -10.16 -25.09 2.84
CA TYR A 566 -9.00 -24.62 3.61
C TYR A 566 -8.87 -25.32 4.96
N GLU A 567 -9.89 -26.06 5.39
CA GLU A 567 -9.91 -26.76 6.68
C GLU A 567 -9.24 -28.14 6.64
N ASP A 568 -9.38 -28.90 5.54
CA ASP A 568 -8.90 -30.29 5.45
C ASP A 568 -7.47 -30.40 4.88
N ILE A 569 -6.60 -29.54 5.40
CA ILE A 569 -5.21 -29.32 4.96
C ILE A 569 -4.22 -29.94 5.95
N ARG A 570 -3.35 -30.83 5.45
CA ARG A 570 -2.33 -31.52 6.25
C ARG A 570 -0.92 -31.00 5.95
N VAL A 571 -0.13 -30.76 7.00
CA VAL A 571 1.30 -30.40 6.89
C VAL A 571 2.10 -31.63 6.49
N LYS A 572 2.79 -31.56 5.34
CA LYS A 572 3.60 -32.68 4.84
C LYS A 572 4.94 -32.82 5.56
N THR A 573 5.62 -31.69 5.74
CA THR A 573 7.05 -31.59 6.09
C THR A 573 7.29 -30.42 7.05
N GLU A 574 7.91 -30.66 8.21
CA GLU A 574 8.01 -29.66 9.28
C GLU A 574 9.40 -29.03 9.34
N LEU A 575 9.47 -27.70 9.26
CA LEU A 575 10.67 -26.88 9.50
C LEU A 575 10.67 -26.29 10.92
N VAL A 576 9.48 -26.04 11.48
CA VAL A 576 9.28 -25.59 12.86
C VAL A 576 8.31 -26.53 13.56
N PHE A 577 8.64 -26.94 14.79
CA PHE A 577 7.86 -27.92 15.55
C PHE A 577 7.87 -27.60 17.05
N VAL A 578 7.14 -28.37 17.85
CA VAL A 578 7.40 -28.52 19.30
C VAL A 578 8.04 -29.89 19.53
N LEU A 579 8.68 -30.13 20.66
CA LEU A 579 9.32 -31.44 20.91
C LEU A 579 8.28 -32.55 21.15
N SER A 580 8.63 -33.78 20.76
CA SER A 580 7.91 -34.98 21.21
C SER A 580 8.28 -35.36 22.64
N LYS A 581 7.45 -36.17 23.32
CA LYS A 581 7.74 -36.73 24.65
C LYS A 581 9.13 -37.38 24.71
N ALA A 582 9.44 -38.22 23.72
CA ALA A 582 10.71 -38.93 23.66
C ALA A 582 11.92 -37.99 23.48
N GLU A 583 11.74 -36.87 22.76
CA GLU A 583 12.77 -35.84 22.64
C GLU A 583 12.93 -35.03 23.93
N VAL A 584 11.84 -34.70 24.63
CA VAL A 584 11.92 -34.06 25.96
C VAL A 584 12.60 -34.99 26.96
N GLU A 585 12.30 -36.28 26.96
CA GLU A 585 12.96 -37.26 27.83
C GLU A 585 14.45 -37.48 27.46
N LYS A 586 14.84 -37.35 26.18
CA LYS A 586 16.25 -37.39 25.71
C LYS A 586 17.03 -36.13 26.08
N TYR A 587 16.48 -34.95 25.77
CA TYR A 587 17.21 -33.67 25.79
C TYR A 587 17.04 -32.87 27.09
N MET A 588 15.96 -33.13 27.84
CA MET A 588 15.63 -32.45 29.09
C MET A 588 15.29 -33.53 30.15
N PRO A 589 16.29 -34.29 30.64
CA PRO A 589 16.04 -35.47 31.48
C PRO A 589 15.45 -35.13 32.85
N SER A 590 15.79 -33.98 33.44
CA SER A 590 15.22 -33.52 34.71
C SER A 590 13.93 -32.70 34.52
N SER A 591 13.18 -32.50 35.61
CA SER A 591 12.09 -31.51 35.68
C SER A 591 12.61 -30.09 35.44
N GLU A 592 13.77 -29.79 36.00
CA GLU A 592 14.42 -28.49 36.00
C GLU A 592 14.82 -28.05 34.57
N ASP A 593 15.30 -28.97 33.73
CA ASP A 593 15.61 -28.71 32.30
C ASP A 593 14.37 -28.37 31.46
N ARG A 594 13.18 -28.81 31.91
CA ARG A 594 11.90 -28.68 31.18
C ARG A 594 11.15 -27.39 31.50
N ILE A 595 11.47 -26.76 32.63
CA ILE A 595 10.87 -25.48 33.03
C ILE A 595 11.27 -24.41 32.01
N ALA A 596 10.26 -23.70 31.47
CA ALA A 596 10.44 -22.57 30.59
C ALA A 596 9.64 -21.37 31.12
N THR A 597 10.16 -20.16 30.93
CA THR A 597 9.45 -18.93 31.30
C THR A 597 8.77 -18.30 30.09
N ALA A 598 7.66 -17.59 30.30
CA ALA A 598 6.95 -16.87 29.26
C ALA A 598 7.68 -15.57 28.85
N THR A 599 7.57 -15.17 27.59
CA THR A 599 7.86 -13.78 27.16
C THR A 599 6.92 -12.78 27.86
N LYS A 600 7.21 -11.47 27.82
CA LYS A 600 6.28 -10.47 28.39
C LYS A 600 4.97 -10.42 27.61
N ALA A 601 5.02 -10.63 26.30
CA ALA A 601 3.85 -10.78 25.43
C ALA A 601 2.90 -11.89 25.92
N VAL A 602 3.45 -13.06 26.24
CA VAL A 602 2.69 -14.21 26.77
C VAL A 602 2.22 -13.97 28.22
N GLN A 603 3.03 -13.32 29.06
CA GLN A 603 2.61 -12.91 30.42
C GLN A 603 1.41 -11.94 30.37
N ALA A 604 1.38 -11.02 29.40
CA ALA A 604 0.26 -10.08 29.22
C ALA A 604 -1.05 -10.76 28.80
N GLN A 605 -0.99 -11.98 28.26
CA GLN A 605 -2.14 -12.83 27.94
C GLN A 605 -2.62 -13.67 29.14
N GLY A 606 -1.94 -13.58 30.29
CA GLY A 606 -2.28 -14.32 31.51
C GLY A 606 -1.60 -15.69 31.63
N ILE A 607 -0.65 -16.03 30.75
CA ILE A 607 0.15 -17.26 30.87
C ILE A 607 1.41 -17.02 31.71
N GLY A 608 1.49 -17.76 32.80
CA GLY A 608 2.65 -17.83 33.69
C GLY A 608 2.19 -17.98 35.15
N ASP A 609 2.98 -18.67 35.97
CA ASP A 609 2.85 -18.57 37.42
C ASP A 609 3.55 -17.32 37.98
N SER A 610 3.61 -17.18 39.31
CA SER A 610 4.29 -16.05 39.98
C SER A 610 5.75 -15.88 39.57
N ASP A 611 6.40 -16.98 39.18
CA ASP A 611 7.80 -17.06 38.81
C ASP A 611 7.95 -17.02 37.27
N LYS A 612 6.87 -16.70 36.56
CA LYS A 612 6.71 -16.60 35.10
C LYS A 612 6.88 -17.92 34.36
N ARG A 613 6.88 -19.06 35.07
CA ARG A 613 6.97 -20.40 34.45
C ARG A 613 5.66 -20.72 33.75
N ALA A 614 5.75 -21.23 32.52
CA ALA A 614 4.59 -21.46 31.66
C ALA A 614 4.53 -22.92 31.19
N PRO A 615 3.33 -23.54 31.13
CA PRO A 615 3.15 -24.87 30.55
C PRO A 615 3.28 -24.80 29.02
N TRP A 616 3.76 -25.86 28.38
CA TRP A 616 3.96 -25.88 26.92
C TRP A 616 3.64 -27.24 26.26
N TRP A 617 3.11 -27.19 25.03
CA TRP A 617 2.64 -28.37 24.28
C TRP A 617 3.77 -29.29 23.79
N LEU A 618 3.44 -30.58 23.63
CA LEU A 618 4.23 -31.61 22.93
C LEU A 618 3.48 -32.11 21.69
N THR A 619 4.17 -32.80 20.77
CA THR A 619 3.54 -33.36 19.54
C THR A 619 2.67 -34.59 19.80
N ASP A 620 2.81 -35.22 20.96
CA ASP A 620 2.20 -36.50 21.29
C ASP A 620 0.75 -36.30 21.75
N MET A 621 -0.16 -37.16 21.29
CA MET A 621 -1.55 -37.15 21.74
C MET A 621 -1.67 -37.81 23.13
N GLY A 622 -2.57 -37.31 23.97
CA GLY A 622 -2.80 -37.77 25.33
C GLY A 622 -3.75 -38.97 25.42
N SER A 623 -4.68 -38.95 26.38
CA SER A 623 -5.67 -40.02 26.59
C SER A 623 -6.81 -40.01 25.53
N GLY A 624 -6.46 -40.03 24.24
CA GLY A 624 -7.37 -39.91 23.09
C GLY A 624 -7.11 -38.68 22.22
N GLU A 625 -7.61 -38.69 20.99
CA GLU A 625 -7.29 -37.72 19.93
C GLU A 625 -7.85 -36.29 20.17
N LEU A 626 -8.76 -36.14 21.16
CA LEU A 626 -9.22 -34.84 21.67
C LEU A 626 -8.22 -34.12 22.61
N LYS A 627 -7.07 -34.71 22.94
CA LYS A 627 -6.09 -34.16 23.89
C LYS A 627 -4.65 -34.26 23.39
N ALA A 628 -3.84 -33.23 23.65
CA ALA A 628 -2.39 -33.27 23.44
C ALA A 628 -1.63 -33.34 24.78
N MET A 629 -0.49 -34.01 24.79
CA MET A 629 0.45 -34.01 25.91
C MET A 629 1.11 -32.64 26.08
N TYR A 630 1.54 -32.33 27.29
CA TYR A 630 2.19 -31.06 27.61
C TYR A 630 3.16 -31.19 28.78
N VAL A 631 4.07 -30.24 28.91
CA VAL A 631 4.90 -30.02 30.10
C VAL A 631 4.23 -28.95 30.97
N ASP A 632 4.09 -29.19 32.27
CA ASP A 632 3.52 -28.20 33.21
C ASP A 632 4.56 -27.13 33.62
N ALA A 633 4.10 -26.08 34.32
CA ALA A 633 4.97 -25.00 34.81
C ALA A 633 6.02 -25.45 35.86
N LYS A 634 6.05 -26.73 36.26
CA LYS A 634 7.01 -27.35 37.18
C LYS A 634 7.93 -28.36 36.48
N GLY A 635 7.79 -28.53 35.16
CA GLY A 635 8.60 -29.48 34.37
C GLY A 635 8.05 -30.91 34.30
N ASN A 636 6.86 -31.18 34.82
CA ASN A 636 6.25 -32.52 34.73
C ASN A 636 5.65 -32.73 33.33
N ILE A 637 5.93 -33.89 32.71
CA ILE A 637 5.24 -34.32 31.48
C ILE A 637 3.88 -34.90 31.87
N ASN A 638 2.80 -34.33 31.35
CA ASN A 638 1.44 -34.84 31.52
C ASN A 638 1.03 -35.69 30.30
N THR A 639 0.94 -37.01 30.51
CA THR A 639 0.59 -37.99 29.47
C THR A 639 -0.91 -38.18 29.27
N ASP A 640 -1.75 -37.82 30.24
CA ASP A 640 -3.21 -37.83 30.07
C ASP A 640 -3.65 -36.73 29.10
N GLY A 641 -2.86 -35.65 29.03
CA GLY A 641 -3.02 -34.52 28.13
C GLY A 641 -4.10 -33.51 28.54
N LYS A 642 -4.04 -32.34 27.90
CA LYS A 642 -5.05 -31.26 27.99
C LYS A 642 -5.80 -31.19 26.65
N THR A 643 -7.09 -30.88 26.71
CA THR A 643 -7.96 -30.81 25.52
C THR A 643 -7.39 -29.86 24.47
N VAL A 644 -7.38 -30.27 23.20
CA VAL A 644 -6.64 -29.56 22.13
C VAL A 644 -7.05 -28.11 21.92
N ASN A 645 -8.33 -27.78 22.12
CA ASN A 645 -8.88 -26.43 22.00
C ASN A 645 -8.92 -25.61 23.29
N ASN A 646 -8.16 -26.01 24.30
CA ASN A 646 -8.12 -25.33 25.60
C ASN A 646 -6.97 -24.31 25.64
N SER A 647 -7.31 -23.05 25.95
CA SER A 647 -6.38 -21.92 26.02
C SER A 647 -5.52 -21.92 27.29
N GLY A 648 -4.67 -20.90 27.44
CA GLY A 648 -3.74 -20.86 28.57
C GLY A 648 -2.69 -21.96 28.44
N MET A 649 -2.14 -22.13 27.24
CA MET A 649 -1.08 -23.10 26.94
C MET A 649 -0.02 -22.49 26.03
N GLY A 650 1.23 -22.63 26.46
CA GLY A 650 2.37 -22.08 25.77
C GLY A 650 2.80 -22.88 24.54
N VAL A 651 3.36 -22.15 23.57
CA VAL A 651 4.17 -22.72 22.49
C VAL A 651 5.65 -22.47 22.80
N ARG A 652 6.45 -23.54 22.78
CA ARG A 652 7.92 -23.51 22.88
C ARG A 652 8.52 -24.10 21.60
N PRO A 653 8.71 -23.30 20.52
CA PRO A 653 9.21 -23.81 19.25
C PRO A 653 10.59 -24.45 19.34
N ALA A 654 10.80 -25.42 18.45
CA ALA A 654 12.06 -26.07 18.12
C ALA A 654 12.24 -26.07 16.60
N ILE A 655 13.50 -26.01 16.16
CA ILE A 655 13.92 -25.98 14.75
C ILE A 655 15.21 -26.79 14.55
N TRP A 656 15.41 -27.31 13.35
CA TRP A 656 16.73 -27.74 12.89
C TRP A 656 17.31 -26.71 11.92
N ILE A 657 18.58 -26.38 12.08
CA ILE A 657 19.31 -25.50 11.16
C ILE A 657 20.61 -26.12 10.65
N LYS A 658 21.05 -25.71 9.46
CA LYS A 658 22.38 -25.90 8.90
C LYS A 658 22.94 -24.55 8.45
N THR A 659 24.18 -24.22 8.82
CA THR A 659 24.80 -22.94 8.45
C THR A 659 25.41 -22.93 7.04
N GLU A 660 25.75 -24.09 6.47
CA GLU A 660 26.38 -24.28 5.15
C GLU A 660 25.39 -24.52 3.99
#